data_AF-A0A1M7EW80-F1
#
_entry.id   AF-A0A1M7EW80-F1
#
_cell.length_a   1.000
_cell.length_b   1.000
_cell.length_c   1.000
_cell.angle_alpha   90.00
_cell.angle_beta   90.00
_cell.angle_gamma   90.00
#
_symmetry.space_group_name_H-M   'P 1'
#
loop_
_entity.id
_entity.type
_entity.pdbx_description
1 polymer ?
#
loop_
_entity_poly.entity_id
_entity_poly.type
_entity_poly.pdbx_seq_one_letter_code
_entity_poly.pdbx_strand_id
1 'polypeptide(L)'
;MSSPVNDPTQISLPLLPLRDVVVFPHMVIPLFVGRPKSIKALEIAMESGKSILLVAQKFAAKDEPAPEDLYGVSTVANLLQMLKLPDGTVKVLVEGGRRARIINVTDDGTYFSGQAALLPPDAVDNHEVEAMRRAMLAQFDQYVKLNKKIPPEILTSLSGIDEAGRLADTIAAHLPLKLEQKQEVLEIFDVPKRLEHLLGLLETELDILQVEKRIRGRVKRQMEKSQRDYYLNEQVKAIQKELGEGEDGADLEEIDKKIQAAQMSKEARAKAEAELKKLRLMSPMSAEATVVRNYIDALVALPWKKRSKISKNLSAAEVVLEQDHYGLEKVKERIVEYLAVQQRVDKLKAPILCLVGPPGVGKTSLGQSIARATNRKFVRMSLGGVRDEAEIRGHRRTYIGSMPGKILQNMTKVSVKNPLFLLDEVDKMGMDFRGDPSSALLEVLDPEQNNSFVDHYIEVEYDLSDVMFVATANTLNIPPALLDRMEVIRLSGYTEDEKLNIAMRYLLPKQIKNHGLKENELAVSESALRDITRYYTREAGVRAMEREISKICRKVVKALLLKNDQKKITVSGRNLDKYLGVRRYTYGVAEEKNQVGQVTGLAWTEVGGELLTIEAVVLPGKGKTITTGKLGEVMQESVQAALSVARSRSRTLGIADDFYQKNDIHIHLPEGATPKDGPSAGIGICIAMVSALTGIPARAAVAMTGEITLRGEVLPIGGLKEKLLAAHRGGIKTVLIPEDNVKDLTEIPENIKNRLDIHPVKWIDQVLELALERKPEPLPSASPVSGPGPVAAEGGVPSVVIKH
;
A
#
# COMPACT_ATOMS: atom_id res chain seq x y z
N MET A 1 -11.08 -23.08 62.85
CA MET A 1 -11.71 -23.93 61.82
C MET A 1 -12.62 -23.04 61.00
N SER A 2 -12.07 -22.47 59.93
CA SER A 2 -12.74 -21.57 58.99
C SER A 2 -13.05 -22.37 57.74
N SER A 3 -14.32 -22.58 57.48
CA SER A 3 -14.84 -23.26 56.29
C SER A 3 -14.38 -22.57 54.99
N PRO A 4 -14.16 -23.32 53.90
CA PRO A 4 -13.64 -22.78 52.65
C PRO A 4 -14.75 -22.00 51.92
N VAL A 5 -14.45 -20.77 51.47
CA VAL A 5 -15.31 -20.01 50.57
C VAL A 5 -14.98 -20.48 49.14
N ASN A 6 -16.00 -21.04 48.48
CA ASN A 6 -16.02 -21.65 47.15
C ASN A 6 -15.04 -21.08 46.11
N ASP A 7 -14.25 -21.96 45.48
CA ASP A 7 -13.53 -21.68 44.24
C ASP A 7 -14.51 -21.27 43.11
N PRO A 8 -14.24 -20.19 42.35
CA PRO A 8 -15.02 -19.89 41.16
C PRO A 8 -14.82 -21.00 40.12
N THR A 9 -15.92 -21.54 39.59
CA THR A 9 -15.92 -22.55 38.53
C THR A 9 -15.16 -22.02 37.31
N GLN A 10 -13.95 -22.55 37.08
CA GLN A 10 -13.16 -22.27 35.89
C GLN A 10 -13.75 -23.03 34.70
N ILE A 11 -13.95 -22.33 33.59
CA ILE A 11 -14.43 -22.89 32.34
C ILE A 11 -13.46 -22.57 31.23
N SER A 12 -13.31 -23.49 30.28
CA SER A 12 -12.53 -23.28 29.06
C SER A 12 -13.49 -23.22 27.88
N LEU A 13 -13.49 -22.10 27.15
CA LEU A 13 -14.38 -21.86 26.02
C LEU A 13 -13.63 -21.24 24.84
N PRO A 14 -14.10 -21.43 23.60
CA PRO A 14 -13.60 -20.65 22.46
C PRO A 14 -13.78 -19.15 22.72
N LEU A 15 -12.83 -18.35 22.25
CA LEU A 15 -12.74 -16.92 22.49
C LEU A 15 -12.87 -16.14 21.17
N LEU A 16 -13.75 -15.14 21.17
CA LEU A 16 -13.99 -14.25 20.06
C LEU A 16 -13.59 -12.81 20.42
N PRO A 17 -12.50 -12.27 19.82
CA PRO A 17 -12.12 -10.88 19.96
C PRO A 17 -13.08 -9.94 19.19
N LEU A 18 -13.61 -8.92 19.87
CA LEU A 18 -14.51 -7.89 19.33
C LEU A 18 -13.76 -6.56 19.18
N ARG A 19 -13.95 -5.84 18.07
CA ARG A 19 -13.19 -4.60 17.78
C ARG A 19 -13.77 -3.37 18.48
N ASP A 20 -15.06 -3.12 18.27
CA ASP A 20 -15.72 -1.85 18.65
C ASP A 20 -16.95 -2.05 19.54
N VAL A 21 -17.14 -3.26 20.08
CA VAL A 21 -18.34 -3.64 20.82
C VAL A 21 -17.96 -4.37 22.10
N VAL A 22 -18.57 -3.92 23.20
CA VAL A 22 -18.62 -4.63 24.48
C VAL A 22 -20.02 -5.23 24.62
N VAL A 23 -20.10 -6.54 24.82
CA VAL A 23 -21.39 -7.23 24.99
C VAL A 23 -21.68 -7.41 26.47
N PHE A 24 -22.78 -6.83 26.94
CA PHE A 24 -23.21 -6.92 28.33
C PHE A 24 -24.05 -8.20 28.58
N PRO A 25 -24.16 -8.67 29.83
CA PRO A 25 -25.15 -9.69 30.20
C PRO A 25 -26.56 -9.32 29.72
N HIS A 26 -27.32 -10.31 29.25
CA HIS A 26 -28.67 -10.21 28.67
C HIS A 26 -28.79 -9.37 27.39
N MET A 27 -27.68 -8.87 26.85
CA MET A 27 -27.67 -8.13 25.60
C MET A 27 -27.71 -9.08 24.41
N VAL A 28 -28.68 -8.90 23.50
CA VAL A 28 -28.76 -9.62 22.24
C VAL A 28 -28.29 -8.71 21.10
N ILE A 29 -27.24 -9.10 20.39
CA ILE A 29 -26.67 -8.31 19.29
C ILE A 29 -26.21 -9.18 18.12
N PRO A 30 -26.48 -8.79 16.87
CA PRO A 30 -25.88 -9.45 15.72
C PRO A 30 -24.43 -8.99 15.54
N LEU A 31 -23.51 -9.96 15.43
CA LEU A 31 -22.10 -9.75 15.14
C LEU A 31 -21.75 -10.26 13.73
N PHE A 32 -20.89 -9.52 13.04
CA PHE A 32 -20.34 -9.91 11.74
C PHE A 32 -18.88 -10.30 11.91
N VAL A 33 -18.54 -11.53 11.52
CA VAL A 33 -17.24 -12.13 11.75
C VAL A 33 -16.63 -12.56 10.43
N GLY A 34 -15.49 -11.94 10.06
CA GLY A 34 -14.76 -12.24 8.82
C GLY A 34 -13.38 -12.86 9.01
N ARG A 35 -12.82 -12.85 10.22
CA ARG A 35 -11.47 -13.39 10.47
C ARG A 35 -11.49 -14.93 10.48
N PRO A 36 -10.62 -15.63 9.75
CA PRO A 36 -10.63 -17.10 9.71
C PRO A 36 -10.54 -17.77 11.08
N LYS A 37 -9.65 -17.29 11.97
CA LYS A 37 -9.53 -17.78 13.36
C LYS A 37 -10.82 -17.61 14.16
N SER A 38 -11.52 -16.50 13.97
CA SER A 38 -12.77 -16.17 14.66
C SER A 38 -13.96 -16.97 14.13
N ILE A 39 -14.02 -17.22 12.81
CA ILE A 39 -15.02 -18.10 12.21
C ILE A 39 -14.85 -19.52 12.75
N LYS A 40 -13.61 -20.01 12.84
CA LYS A 40 -13.30 -21.33 13.39
C LYS A 40 -13.65 -21.44 14.88
N ALA A 41 -13.41 -20.39 15.68
CA ALA A 41 -13.85 -20.34 17.08
C ALA A 41 -15.38 -20.47 17.22
N LEU A 42 -16.15 -19.85 16.33
CA LEU A 42 -17.61 -19.95 16.30
C LEU A 42 -18.10 -21.34 15.90
N GLU A 43 -17.48 -21.97 14.91
CA GLU A 43 -17.81 -23.33 14.48
C GLU A 43 -17.62 -24.33 15.62
N ILE A 44 -16.48 -24.24 16.32
CA ILE A 44 -16.18 -25.09 17.48
C ILE A 44 -17.17 -24.82 18.62
N ALA A 45 -17.47 -23.55 18.91
CA ALA A 45 -18.45 -23.20 19.95
C ALA A 45 -19.85 -23.75 19.64
N MET A 46 -20.26 -23.78 18.36
CA MET A 46 -21.54 -24.39 17.94
C MET A 46 -21.57 -25.90 18.15
N GLU A 47 -20.44 -26.59 17.97
CA GLU A 47 -20.30 -28.03 18.20
C GLU A 47 -20.20 -28.39 19.70
N SER A 48 -19.57 -27.55 20.52
CA SER A 48 -19.19 -27.86 21.90
C SER A 48 -20.13 -27.34 22.99
N GLY A 49 -21.33 -26.83 22.64
CA GLY A 49 -22.34 -26.40 23.63
C GLY A 49 -22.85 -24.96 23.48
N LYS A 50 -22.68 -24.33 22.32
CA LYS A 50 -23.17 -22.99 21.94
C LYS A 50 -22.70 -21.83 22.83
N SER A 51 -21.71 -22.05 23.70
CA SER A 51 -21.16 -21.03 24.58
C SER A 51 -19.83 -20.50 24.04
N ILE A 52 -19.62 -19.19 24.10
CA ILE A 52 -18.41 -18.51 23.62
C ILE A 52 -18.01 -17.37 24.55
N LEU A 53 -16.70 -17.11 24.67
CA LEU A 53 -16.18 -15.94 25.37
C LEU A 53 -16.07 -14.76 24.42
N LEU A 54 -16.77 -13.66 24.74
CA LEU A 54 -16.71 -12.41 24.00
C LEU A 54 -15.81 -11.42 24.73
N VAL A 55 -14.76 -10.97 24.06
CA VAL A 55 -13.71 -10.13 24.67
C VAL A 55 -13.45 -8.92 23.79
N ALA A 56 -13.53 -7.72 24.34
CA ALA A 56 -13.17 -6.50 23.63
C ALA A 56 -11.64 -6.41 23.42
N GLN A 57 -11.23 -5.82 22.30
CA GLN A 57 -9.83 -5.48 22.00
C GLN A 57 -9.54 -4.05 22.47
N LYS A 58 -8.32 -3.82 23.00
CA LYS A 58 -7.83 -2.48 23.38
C LYS A 58 -7.60 -1.59 22.16
N PHE A 59 -7.21 -2.18 21.02
CA PHE A 59 -6.89 -1.45 19.79
C PHE A 59 -7.68 -2.01 18.61
N ALA A 60 -8.77 -1.34 18.22
CA ALA A 60 -9.65 -1.75 17.12
C ALA A 60 -8.94 -1.86 15.75
N ALA A 61 -7.85 -1.11 15.54
CA ALA A 61 -7.08 -1.08 14.30
C ALA A 61 -6.19 -2.30 14.07
N LYS A 62 -5.98 -3.16 15.09
CA LYS A 62 -5.12 -4.35 14.95
C LYS A 62 -5.94 -5.53 14.44
N ASP A 63 -5.62 -6.01 13.24
CA ASP A 63 -6.34 -7.13 12.61
C ASP A 63 -6.07 -8.49 13.25
N GLU A 64 -4.90 -8.71 13.83
CA GLU A 64 -4.57 -9.91 14.59
C GLU A 64 -4.14 -9.51 16.02
N PRO A 65 -5.08 -9.49 16.99
CA PRO A 65 -4.75 -9.13 18.37
C PRO A 65 -3.92 -10.25 19.01
N ALA A 66 -2.88 -9.87 19.76
CA ALA A 66 -2.21 -10.77 20.67
C ALA A 66 -3.03 -10.88 21.98
N PRO A 67 -2.82 -11.93 22.80
CA PRO A 67 -3.46 -12.05 24.12
C PRO A 67 -3.37 -10.79 25.00
N GLU A 68 -2.26 -10.05 24.92
CA GLU A 68 -2.00 -8.83 25.69
C GLU A 68 -2.89 -7.63 25.25
N ASP A 69 -3.38 -7.67 24.01
CA ASP A 69 -4.23 -6.63 23.42
C ASP A 69 -5.71 -6.79 23.79
N LEU A 70 -6.07 -7.84 24.54
CA LEU A 70 -7.43 -8.11 24.98
C LEU A 70 -7.67 -7.57 26.39
N TYR A 71 -8.92 -7.18 26.68
CA TYR A 71 -9.31 -6.83 28.05
C TYR A 71 -9.43 -8.08 28.93
N GLY A 72 -9.16 -7.93 30.23
CA GLY A 72 -9.15 -9.04 31.19
C GLY A 72 -10.53 -9.49 31.66
N VAL A 73 -11.56 -8.68 31.44
CA VAL A 73 -12.96 -9.01 31.79
C VAL A 73 -13.77 -9.16 30.50
N SER A 74 -14.57 -10.22 30.47
CA SER A 74 -15.29 -10.70 29.30
C SER A 74 -16.73 -11.09 29.65
N THR A 75 -17.51 -11.39 28.63
CA THR A 75 -18.86 -11.94 28.79
C THR A 75 -18.93 -13.31 28.15
N VAL A 76 -19.36 -14.31 28.90
CA VAL A 76 -19.78 -15.60 28.36
C VAL A 76 -21.11 -15.39 27.67
N ALA A 77 -21.17 -15.67 26.37
CA ALA A 77 -22.36 -15.49 25.56
C ALA A 77 -22.82 -16.83 24.95
N ASN A 78 -24.12 -16.92 24.70
CA ASN A 78 -24.71 -18.03 23.99
C ASN A 78 -24.94 -17.66 22.51
N LEU A 79 -24.61 -18.59 21.62
CA LEU A 79 -24.86 -18.49 20.19
C LEU A 79 -26.31 -18.88 19.90
N LEU A 80 -27.13 -17.91 19.50
CA LEU A 80 -28.53 -18.14 19.15
C LEU A 80 -28.68 -18.63 17.72
N GLN A 81 -28.03 -17.96 16.77
CA GLN A 81 -28.14 -18.24 15.34
C GLN A 81 -26.86 -17.90 14.60
N MET A 82 -26.49 -18.70 13.59
CA MET A 82 -25.33 -18.48 12.72
C MET A 82 -25.76 -18.58 11.25
N LEU A 83 -25.38 -17.61 10.42
CA LEU A 83 -25.67 -17.55 8.99
C LEU A 83 -24.38 -17.23 8.23
N LYS A 84 -23.97 -18.10 7.32
CA LYS A 84 -22.83 -17.87 6.42
C LYS A 84 -23.31 -17.05 5.21
N LEU A 85 -22.65 -15.92 4.95
CA LEU A 85 -22.96 -15.04 3.83
C LEU A 85 -22.13 -15.44 2.59
N PRO A 86 -22.59 -15.10 1.36
CA PRO A 86 -21.90 -15.47 0.12
C PRO A 86 -20.49 -14.87 -0.04
N ASP A 87 -20.20 -13.80 0.69
CA ASP A 87 -18.91 -13.10 0.72
C ASP A 87 -17.85 -13.78 1.60
N GLY A 88 -18.20 -14.90 2.25
CA GLY A 88 -17.33 -15.64 3.16
C GLY A 88 -17.36 -15.14 4.61
N THR A 89 -18.13 -14.09 4.92
CA THR A 89 -18.33 -13.63 6.31
C THR A 89 -19.45 -14.41 6.99
N VAL A 90 -19.40 -14.48 8.33
CA VAL A 90 -20.44 -15.13 9.13
C VAL A 90 -21.17 -14.09 9.96
N LYS A 91 -22.50 -14.03 9.80
CA LYS A 91 -23.38 -13.27 10.69
C LYS A 91 -23.86 -14.18 11.82
N VAL A 92 -23.59 -13.81 13.06
CA VAL A 92 -23.98 -14.57 14.25
C VAL A 92 -24.81 -13.70 15.19
N LEU A 93 -25.90 -14.23 15.72
CA LEU A 93 -26.69 -13.60 16.77
C LEU A 93 -26.26 -14.17 18.11
N VAL A 94 -25.78 -13.31 19.01
CA VAL A 94 -25.28 -13.71 20.33
C VAL A 94 -26.11 -13.08 21.44
N GLU A 95 -26.28 -13.82 22.53
CA GLU A 95 -26.89 -13.34 23.78
C GLU A 95 -25.82 -13.36 24.88
N GLY A 96 -25.53 -12.21 25.48
CA GLY A 96 -24.65 -12.14 26.64
C GLY A 96 -25.27 -12.88 27.83
N GLY A 97 -24.50 -13.75 28.48
CA GLY A 97 -24.94 -14.55 29.63
C GLY A 97 -24.43 -13.97 30.94
N ARG A 98 -23.15 -14.21 31.25
CA ARG A 98 -22.54 -13.82 32.54
C ARG A 98 -21.16 -13.19 32.35
N ARG A 99 -20.79 -12.30 33.28
CA ARG A 99 -19.43 -11.76 33.38
C ARG A 99 -18.44 -12.87 33.75
N ALA A 100 -17.27 -12.80 33.13
CA ALA A 100 -16.20 -13.76 33.29
C ALA A 100 -14.85 -13.04 33.32
N ARG A 101 -14.00 -13.38 34.29
CA ARG A 101 -12.61 -12.91 34.32
C ARG A 101 -11.73 -13.90 33.58
N ILE A 102 -10.97 -13.42 32.60
CA ILE A 102 -10.02 -14.23 31.85
C ILE A 102 -8.80 -14.49 32.73
N ILE A 103 -8.45 -15.77 32.89
CA ILE A 103 -7.24 -16.21 33.60
C ILE A 103 -6.10 -16.38 32.61
N ASN A 104 -6.37 -17.04 31.48
CA ASN A 104 -5.39 -17.29 30.45
C ASN A 104 -6.04 -17.35 29.07
N VAL A 105 -5.30 -16.91 28.05
CA VAL A 105 -5.70 -17.00 26.64
C VAL A 105 -4.64 -17.82 25.90
N THR A 106 -5.07 -18.89 25.28
CA THR A 106 -4.25 -19.79 24.48
C THR A 106 -4.56 -19.58 22.99
N ASP A 107 -3.52 -19.41 22.17
CA ASP A 107 -3.62 -19.40 20.70
C ASP A 107 -3.15 -20.76 20.20
N ASP A 108 -4.11 -21.61 19.81
CA ASP A 108 -3.83 -22.95 19.30
C ASP A 108 -3.43 -22.92 17.80
N GLY A 109 -3.09 -21.74 17.27
CA GLY A 109 -2.76 -21.48 15.86
C GLY A 109 -3.99 -21.45 14.93
N THR A 110 -5.08 -22.10 15.32
CA THR A 110 -6.30 -22.23 14.53
C THR A 110 -7.47 -21.37 15.03
N TYR A 111 -7.58 -21.16 16.34
CA TYR A 111 -8.55 -20.28 16.99
C TYR A 111 -8.02 -19.90 18.39
N PHE A 112 -8.64 -18.89 19.03
CA PHE A 112 -8.33 -18.55 20.41
C PHE A 112 -9.21 -19.35 21.37
N SER A 113 -8.60 -19.88 22.42
CA SER A 113 -9.28 -20.52 23.55
C SER A 113 -8.97 -19.74 24.83
N GLY A 114 -9.96 -19.57 25.70
CA GLY A 114 -9.84 -18.79 26.93
C GLY A 114 -10.25 -19.60 28.14
N GLN A 115 -9.40 -19.63 29.17
CA GLN A 115 -9.77 -20.08 30.51
C GLN A 115 -10.33 -18.89 31.28
N ALA A 116 -11.57 -19.01 31.74
CA ALA A 116 -12.27 -17.94 32.43
C ALA A 116 -12.87 -18.42 33.76
N ALA A 117 -12.77 -17.58 34.79
CA ALA A 117 -13.51 -17.74 36.03
C ALA A 117 -14.86 -17.04 35.91
N LEU A 118 -15.95 -17.79 36.05
CA LEU A 118 -17.28 -17.21 36.17
C LEU A 118 -17.37 -16.40 37.45
N LEU A 119 -17.87 -15.17 37.33
CA LEU A 119 -18.10 -14.33 38.49
C LEU A 119 -19.48 -14.65 39.09
N PRO A 120 -19.61 -14.66 40.43
CA PRO A 120 -20.89 -14.91 41.08
C PRO A 120 -21.92 -13.85 40.67
N PRO A 121 -23.21 -14.22 40.62
CA PRO A 121 -24.28 -13.25 40.37
C PRO A 121 -24.29 -12.16 41.44
N ASP A 122 -24.76 -10.98 41.06
CA ASP A 122 -24.86 -9.81 41.92
C ASP A 122 -25.62 -10.14 43.22
N ALA A 123 -25.09 -9.74 44.38
CA ALA A 123 -25.74 -9.96 45.68
C ALA A 123 -26.89 -8.95 45.91
N VAL A 124 -27.92 -9.41 46.63
CA VAL A 124 -29.24 -8.75 46.73
C VAL A 124 -29.24 -7.48 47.59
N ASP A 125 -29.93 -6.46 47.06
CA ASP A 125 -30.58 -5.26 47.60
C ASP A 125 -30.21 -4.74 49.00
N ASN A 126 -29.54 -3.58 48.98
CA ASN A 126 -29.58 -2.59 50.05
C ASN A 126 -30.64 -1.52 49.69
N HIS A 127 -31.30 -0.90 50.67
CA HIS A 127 -32.25 0.22 50.42
C HIS A 127 -31.62 1.35 49.59
N GLU A 128 -30.31 1.56 49.71
CA GLU A 128 -29.54 2.51 48.91
C GLU A 128 -29.51 2.14 47.41
N VAL A 129 -29.38 0.85 47.09
CA VAL A 129 -29.36 0.34 45.71
C VAL A 129 -30.71 0.55 45.02
N GLU A 130 -31.81 0.33 45.74
CA GLU A 130 -33.16 0.59 45.23
C GLU A 130 -33.41 2.09 44.98
N ALA A 131 -32.88 2.97 45.83
CA ALA A 131 -32.93 4.42 45.61
C ALA A 131 -32.13 4.83 44.36
N MET A 132 -30.92 4.29 44.19
CA MET A 132 -30.09 4.52 42.99
C MET A 132 -30.75 3.97 41.72
N ARG A 133 -31.41 2.81 41.79
CA ARG A 133 -32.17 2.21 40.69
C ARG A 133 -33.30 3.14 40.21
N ARG A 134 -34.08 3.70 41.15
CA ARG A 134 -35.13 4.68 40.84
C ARG A 134 -34.57 5.96 40.24
N ALA A 135 -33.46 6.46 40.79
CA ALA A 135 -32.78 7.64 40.25
C ALA A 135 -32.30 7.40 38.81
N MET A 136 -31.71 6.23 38.53
CA MET A 136 -31.25 5.84 37.20
C MET A 136 -32.41 5.79 36.19
N LEU A 137 -33.52 5.15 36.55
CA LEU A 137 -34.72 5.12 35.70
C LEU A 137 -35.27 6.52 35.41
N ALA A 138 -35.32 7.39 36.42
CA ALA A 138 -35.80 8.75 36.26
C ALA A 138 -34.89 9.59 35.36
N GLN A 139 -33.56 9.49 35.51
CA GLN A 139 -32.62 10.18 34.63
C GLN A 139 -32.66 9.61 33.20
N PHE A 140 -32.79 8.29 33.06
CA PHE A 140 -32.84 7.65 31.74
C PHE A 140 -34.14 8.01 30.99
N ASP A 141 -35.28 8.14 31.68
CA ASP A 141 -36.52 8.68 31.11
C ASP A 141 -36.34 10.12 30.58
N GLN A 142 -35.65 10.99 31.33
CA GLN A 142 -35.30 12.32 30.84
C GLN A 142 -34.40 12.26 29.60
N TYR A 143 -33.45 11.32 29.57
CA TYR A 143 -32.54 11.13 28.46
C TYR A 143 -33.28 10.71 27.19
N VAL A 144 -34.17 9.72 27.27
CA VAL A 144 -34.99 9.27 26.14
C VAL A 144 -35.92 10.37 25.63
N LYS A 145 -36.51 11.19 26.51
CA LYS A 145 -37.34 12.35 26.12
C LYS A 145 -36.56 13.42 25.34
N LEU A 146 -35.27 13.59 25.64
CA LEU A 146 -34.39 14.52 24.94
C LEU A 146 -33.79 13.91 23.66
N ASN A 147 -33.53 12.61 23.66
CA ASN A 147 -32.90 11.88 22.55
C ASN A 147 -33.92 11.03 21.75
N LYS A 148 -34.45 11.60 20.67
CA LYS A 148 -35.43 10.95 19.79
C LYS A 148 -34.93 9.70 19.03
N LYS A 149 -33.65 9.33 19.14
CA LYS A 149 -33.09 8.14 18.48
C LYS A 149 -33.43 6.84 19.22
N ILE A 150 -33.79 6.91 20.49
CA ILE A 150 -34.16 5.75 21.30
C ILE A 150 -35.68 5.58 21.26
N PRO A 151 -36.21 4.42 20.82
CA PRO A 151 -37.63 4.15 20.88
C PRO A 151 -38.14 4.20 22.32
N PRO A 152 -39.28 4.85 22.60
CA PRO A 152 -39.85 4.92 23.95
C PRO A 152 -40.26 3.55 24.50
N GLU A 153 -40.42 2.54 23.64
CA GLU A 153 -40.71 1.15 24.00
C GLU A 153 -39.64 0.54 24.92
N ILE A 154 -38.39 1.02 24.85
CA ILE A 154 -37.31 0.56 25.73
C ILE A 154 -37.57 0.93 27.19
N LEU A 155 -38.20 2.07 27.48
CA LEU A 155 -38.54 2.47 28.86
C LEU A 155 -39.53 1.49 29.49
N THR A 156 -40.50 1.00 28.73
CA THR A 156 -41.46 0.00 29.19
C THR A 156 -40.75 -1.30 29.56
N SER A 157 -39.77 -1.73 28.75
CA SER A 157 -38.98 -2.94 29.03
C SER A 157 -38.06 -2.80 30.26
N LEU A 158 -37.48 -1.62 30.48
CA LEU A 158 -36.61 -1.34 31.62
C LEU A 158 -37.40 -1.21 32.94
N SER A 159 -38.65 -0.72 32.88
CA SER A 159 -39.50 -0.58 34.06
C SER A 159 -39.87 -1.91 34.73
N GLY A 160 -39.83 -3.01 33.98
CA GLY A 160 -40.09 -4.37 34.48
C GLY A 160 -38.85 -5.10 35.01
N ILE A 161 -37.68 -4.44 35.08
CA ILE A 161 -36.45 -5.02 35.62
C ILE A 161 -36.29 -4.59 37.09
N ASP A 162 -36.52 -5.54 38.00
CA ASP A 162 -36.35 -5.33 39.45
C ASP A 162 -34.88 -5.40 39.88
N GLU A 163 -34.07 -6.23 39.20
CA GLU A 163 -32.66 -6.40 39.49
C GLU A 163 -31.83 -5.17 39.07
N ALA A 164 -31.33 -4.44 40.06
CA ALA A 164 -30.54 -3.23 39.87
C ALA A 164 -29.28 -3.45 38.99
N GLY A 165 -28.63 -4.61 39.17
CA GLY A 165 -27.45 -4.98 38.38
C GLY A 165 -27.77 -5.18 36.90
N ARG A 166 -28.86 -5.88 36.60
CA ARG A 166 -29.37 -6.11 35.24
C ARG A 166 -29.86 -4.82 34.59
N LEU A 167 -30.49 -3.94 35.36
CA LEU A 167 -30.91 -2.63 34.88
C LEU A 167 -29.70 -1.81 34.41
N ALA A 168 -28.63 -1.75 35.21
CA ALA A 168 -27.42 -1.03 34.86
C ALA A 168 -26.81 -1.52 33.54
N ASP A 169 -26.75 -2.85 33.35
CA ASP A 169 -26.17 -3.47 32.16
C ASP A 169 -27.00 -3.19 30.90
N THR A 170 -28.34 -3.21 31.05
CA THR A 170 -29.26 -2.93 29.94
C THR A 170 -29.20 -1.46 29.53
N ILE A 171 -29.12 -0.53 30.50
CA ILE A 171 -28.97 0.90 30.23
C ILE A 171 -27.62 1.19 29.56
N ALA A 172 -26.52 0.62 30.07
CA ALA A 172 -25.19 0.79 29.48
C ALA A 172 -25.10 0.31 28.03
N ALA A 173 -25.85 -0.75 27.67
CA ALA A 173 -25.94 -1.24 26.30
C ALA A 173 -26.58 -0.23 25.33
N HIS A 174 -27.56 0.55 25.78
CA HIS A 174 -28.29 1.53 24.98
C HIS A 174 -27.67 2.94 24.97
N LEU A 175 -26.74 3.23 25.87
CA LEU A 175 -26.03 4.51 25.87
C LEU A 175 -24.91 4.55 24.81
N PRO A 176 -24.74 5.69 24.10
CA PRO A 176 -23.71 5.87 23.08
C PRO A 176 -22.32 6.18 23.69
N LEU A 177 -21.87 5.36 24.62
CA LEU A 177 -20.58 5.50 25.31
C LEU A 177 -19.42 4.99 24.45
N LYS A 178 -18.21 5.52 24.71
CA LYS A 178 -16.97 5.00 24.12
C LYS A 178 -16.68 3.58 24.64
N LEU A 179 -15.90 2.80 23.87
CA LEU A 179 -15.59 1.41 24.21
C LEU A 179 -14.92 1.28 25.58
N GLU A 180 -14.00 2.19 25.89
CA GLU A 180 -13.27 2.21 27.16
C GLU A 180 -14.23 2.39 28.34
N GLN A 181 -15.19 3.31 28.23
CA GLN A 181 -16.21 3.55 29.26
C GLN A 181 -17.17 2.37 29.40
N LYS A 182 -17.55 1.73 28.29
CA LYS A 182 -18.38 0.50 28.34
C LYS A 182 -17.64 -0.64 29.03
N GLN A 183 -16.35 -0.76 28.76
CA GLN A 183 -15.50 -1.76 29.38
C GLN A 183 -15.31 -1.48 30.88
N GLU A 184 -15.11 -0.24 31.29
CA GLU A 184 -15.09 0.17 32.70
C GLU A 184 -16.37 -0.25 33.44
N VAL A 185 -17.55 -0.01 32.85
CA VAL A 185 -18.84 -0.44 33.43
C VAL A 185 -18.94 -1.97 33.54
N LEU A 186 -18.39 -2.72 32.58
CA LEU A 186 -18.36 -4.18 32.62
C LEU A 186 -17.44 -4.69 33.74
N GLU A 187 -16.34 -3.98 34.01
CA GLU A 187 -15.31 -4.29 35.02
C GLU A 187 -15.72 -3.95 36.46
N ILE A 188 -16.74 -3.10 36.66
CA ILE A 188 -17.27 -2.79 37.99
C ILE A 188 -18.27 -3.88 38.42
N PHE A 189 -17.79 -4.79 39.27
CA PHE A 189 -18.61 -5.90 39.80
C PHE A 189 -19.56 -5.48 40.93
N ASP A 190 -19.20 -4.44 41.67
CA ASP A 190 -19.99 -3.91 42.78
C ASP A 190 -21.18 -3.09 42.24
N VAL A 191 -22.41 -3.58 42.46
CA VAL A 191 -23.65 -2.96 41.91
C VAL A 191 -23.82 -1.50 42.34
N PRO A 192 -23.70 -1.12 43.64
CA PRO A 192 -23.73 0.28 44.05
C PRO A 192 -22.74 1.17 43.28
N LYS A 193 -21.46 0.75 43.20
CA LYS A 193 -20.43 1.52 42.47
C LYS A 193 -20.73 1.60 40.98
N ARG A 194 -21.28 0.52 40.39
CA ARG A 194 -21.66 0.47 38.98
C ARG A 194 -22.78 1.45 38.67
N LEU A 195 -23.81 1.51 39.52
CA LEU A 195 -24.91 2.44 39.39
C LEU A 195 -24.46 3.89 39.55
N GLU A 196 -23.62 4.19 40.55
CA GLU A 196 -23.07 5.52 40.78
C GLU A 196 -22.26 6.00 39.59
N HIS A 197 -21.36 5.15 39.08
CA HIS A 197 -20.55 5.48 37.90
C HIS A 197 -21.41 5.71 36.66
N LEU A 198 -22.39 4.83 36.41
CA LEU A 198 -23.28 4.93 35.26
C LEU A 198 -24.21 6.16 35.35
N LEU A 199 -24.63 6.56 36.56
CA LEU A 199 -25.40 7.79 36.79
C LEU A 199 -24.58 9.03 36.40
N GLY A 200 -23.30 9.10 36.79
CA GLY A 200 -22.43 10.20 36.40
C GLY A 200 -22.20 10.30 34.89
N LEU A 201 -22.08 9.14 34.21
CA LEU A 201 -22.01 9.10 32.75
C LEU A 201 -23.31 9.59 32.10
N LEU A 202 -24.46 9.17 32.63
CA LEU A 202 -25.77 9.56 32.14
C LEU A 202 -26.04 11.07 32.34
N GLU A 203 -25.63 11.63 33.48
CA GLU A 203 -25.73 13.06 33.78
C GLU A 203 -24.90 13.89 32.80
N THR A 204 -23.66 13.47 32.54
CA THR A 204 -22.78 14.12 31.55
C THR A 204 -23.42 14.14 30.17
N GLU A 205 -24.01 13.02 29.74
CA GLU A 205 -24.70 12.91 28.45
C GLU A 205 -25.98 13.76 28.40
N LEU A 206 -26.73 13.84 29.50
CA LEU A 206 -27.89 14.72 29.64
C LEU A 206 -27.49 16.19 29.50
N ASP A 207 -26.41 16.62 30.13
CA ASP A 207 -25.90 17.98 30.04
C ASP A 207 -25.50 18.35 28.61
N ILE A 208 -24.82 17.43 27.91
CA ILE A 208 -24.49 17.61 26.49
C ILE A 208 -25.76 17.81 25.66
N LEU A 209 -26.77 16.95 25.84
CA LEU A 209 -28.05 17.06 25.12
C LEU A 209 -28.80 18.35 25.47
N GLN A 210 -28.77 18.79 26.72
CA GLN A 210 -29.39 20.05 27.14
C GLN A 210 -28.68 21.26 26.54
N VAL A 211 -27.34 21.25 26.50
CA VAL A 211 -26.54 22.28 25.82
C VAL A 211 -26.85 22.27 24.33
N GLU A 212 -26.92 21.11 23.68
CA GLU A 212 -27.28 21.01 22.26
C GLU A 212 -28.69 21.56 22.01
N LYS A 213 -29.67 21.24 22.86
CA LYS A 213 -31.03 21.79 22.80
C LYS A 213 -31.05 23.30 23.04
N ARG A 214 -30.24 23.81 23.97
CA ARG A 214 -30.09 25.25 24.25
C ARG A 214 -29.44 25.98 23.08
N ILE A 215 -28.44 25.37 22.43
CA ILE A 215 -27.81 25.87 21.22
C ILE A 215 -28.83 25.86 20.07
N ARG A 216 -29.51 24.74 19.80
CA ARG A 216 -30.60 24.69 18.80
C ARG A 216 -31.70 25.69 19.09
N GLY A 217 -32.04 25.91 20.35
CA GLY A 217 -33.01 26.92 20.78
C GLY A 217 -32.51 28.35 20.54
N ARG A 218 -31.24 28.65 20.85
CA ARG A 218 -30.61 29.94 20.51
C ARG A 218 -30.53 30.13 19.00
N VAL A 219 -30.11 29.13 18.25
CA VAL A 219 -30.08 29.14 16.78
C VAL A 219 -31.49 29.35 16.23
N LYS A 220 -32.51 28.68 16.77
CA LYS A 220 -33.91 28.88 16.37
C LYS A 220 -34.40 30.28 16.69
N ARG A 221 -34.12 30.83 17.88
CA ARG A 221 -34.46 32.23 18.23
C ARG A 221 -33.67 33.23 17.40
N GLN A 222 -32.40 32.93 17.07
CA GLN A 222 -31.56 33.75 16.21
C GLN A 222 -32.02 33.65 14.76
N MET A 223 -32.59 32.52 14.33
CA MET A 223 -33.26 32.36 13.04
C MET A 223 -34.61 33.06 13.01
N GLU A 224 -35.41 33.01 14.07
CA GLU A 224 -36.67 33.76 14.19
C GLU A 224 -36.38 35.27 14.25
N LYS A 225 -35.34 35.68 14.97
CA LYS A 225 -34.83 37.06 14.98
C LYS A 225 -34.27 37.43 13.60
N SER A 226 -33.51 36.56 12.94
CA SER A 226 -33.03 36.79 11.57
C SER A 226 -34.15 36.79 10.55
N GLN A 227 -35.24 36.04 10.74
CA GLN A 227 -36.45 36.10 9.91
C GLN A 227 -37.21 37.40 10.15
N ARG A 228 -37.27 37.87 11.40
CA ARG A 228 -37.87 39.14 11.75
C ARG A 228 -37.04 40.31 11.24
N ASP A 229 -35.72 40.24 11.39
CA ASP A 229 -34.74 41.19 10.86
C ASP A 229 -34.69 41.09 9.32
N TYR A 230 -34.91 39.92 8.72
CA TYR A 230 -35.08 39.73 7.27
C TYR A 230 -36.39 40.36 6.80
N TYR A 231 -37.49 40.21 7.53
CA TYR A 231 -38.78 40.83 7.22
C TYR A 231 -38.73 42.35 7.39
N LEU A 232 -38.06 42.84 8.44
CA LEU A 232 -37.79 44.25 8.67
C LEU A 232 -36.81 44.80 7.64
N ASN A 233 -35.78 44.06 7.24
CA ASN A 233 -34.86 44.45 6.18
C ASN A 233 -35.50 44.34 4.79
N GLU A 234 -36.49 43.47 4.57
CA GLU A 234 -37.34 43.46 3.38
C GLU A 234 -38.27 44.68 3.36
N GLN A 235 -38.82 45.08 4.51
CA GLN A 235 -39.57 46.34 4.64
C GLN A 235 -38.67 47.56 4.45
N VAL A 236 -37.47 47.57 5.04
CA VAL A 236 -36.47 48.63 4.85
C VAL A 236 -35.94 48.60 3.42
N LYS A 237 -35.78 47.44 2.77
CA LYS A 237 -35.46 47.32 1.34
C LYS A 237 -36.61 47.81 0.47
N ALA A 238 -37.87 47.54 0.81
CA ALA A 238 -39.03 48.09 0.11
C ALA A 238 -39.05 49.61 0.22
N ILE A 239 -38.75 50.15 1.40
CA ILE A 239 -38.59 51.58 1.66
C ILE A 239 -37.37 52.15 0.90
N GLN A 240 -36.22 51.49 0.90
CA GLN A 240 -35.01 51.88 0.17
C GLN A 240 -35.18 51.77 -1.36
N LYS A 241 -36.02 50.85 -1.82
CA LYS A 241 -36.41 50.68 -3.23
C LYS A 241 -37.38 51.78 -3.68
N GLU A 242 -38.18 52.34 -2.77
CA GLU A 242 -38.94 53.59 -3.01
C GLU A 242 -38.06 54.86 -2.88
N LEU A 243 -36.95 54.82 -2.14
CA LEU A 243 -36.10 55.98 -1.87
C LEU A 243 -34.90 56.15 -2.81
N GLY A 244 -34.61 55.20 -3.70
CA GLY A 244 -33.62 55.36 -4.77
C GLY A 244 -32.16 55.28 -4.31
N GLU A 245 -31.53 54.16 -4.67
CA GLU A 245 -30.09 53.87 -4.72
C GLU A 245 -29.25 53.90 -3.42
N GLY A 246 -28.63 52.75 -3.11
CA GLY A 246 -27.59 52.58 -2.10
C GLY A 246 -26.40 51.78 -2.67
N GLU A 247 -25.21 52.08 -2.15
CA GLU A 247 -23.84 51.80 -2.65
C GLU A 247 -23.43 50.33 -2.96
N ASP A 248 -24.33 49.33 -2.87
CA ASP A 248 -24.01 47.91 -3.11
C ASP A 248 -23.89 47.51 -4.60
N GLY A 249 -24.13 48.43 -5.54
CA GLY A 249 -24.13 48.14 -6.98
C GLY A 249 -22.75 47.86 -7.60
N ALA A 250 -21.69 48.47 -7.07
CA ALA A 250 -20.38 48.48 -7.73
C ALA A 250 -19.68 47.10 -7.77
N ASP A 251 -19.78 46.30 -6.69
CA ASP A 251 -19.17 44.97 -6.60
C ASP A 251 -19.86 43.95 -7.54
N LEU A 252 -21.19 44.08 -7.68
CA LEU A 252 -22.00 43.24 -8.55
C LEU A 252 -21.77 43.55 -10.04
N GLU A 253 -21.50 44.81 -10.38
CA GLU A 253 -21.09 45.21 -11.74
C GLU A 253 -19.70 44.67 -12.09
N GLU A 254 -18.76 44.61 -11.13
CA GLU A 254 -17.43 44.03 -11.37
C GLU A 254 -17.52 42.52 -11.67
N ILE A 255 -18.35 41.80 -10.92
CA ILE A 255 -18.61 40.37 -11.16
C ILE A 255 -19.24 40.16 -12.55
N ASP A 256 -20.21 41.00 -12.95
CA ASP A 256 -20.83 40.91 -14.28
C ASP A 256 -19.81 41.12 -15.42
N LYS A 257 -18.94 42.14 -15.28
CA LYS A 257 -17.84 42.38 -16.23
C LYS A 257 -16.89 41.17 -16.33
N LYS A 258 -16.57 40.54 -15.19
CA LYS A 258 -15.72 39.33 -15.16
C LYS A 258 -16.38 38.13 -15.86
N ILE A 259 -17.68 37.91 -15.67
CA ILE A 259 -18.42 36.84 -16.36
C ILE A 259 -18.40 37.06 -17.87
N GLN A 260 -18.61 38.29 -18.34
CA GLN A 260 -18.56 38.62 -19.76
C GLN A 260 -17.14 38.45 -20.34
N ALA A 261 -16.11 38.82 -19.58
CA ALA A 261 -14.71 38.70 -19.98
C ALA A 261 -14.20 37.24 -20.03
N ALA A 262 -14.76 36.33 -19.21
CA ALA A 262 -14.33 34.93 -19.12
C ALA A 262 -14.56 34.10 -20.39
N GLN A 263 -15.42 34.56 -21.32
CA GLN A 263 -15.73 33.89 -22.58
C GLN A 263 -16.14 32.40 -22.41
N MET A 264 -17.05 32.16 -21.47
CA MET A 264 -17.55 30.84 -21.12
C MET A 264 -18.36 30.18 -22.25
N SER A 265 -18.63 28.88 -22.13
CA SER A 265 -19.60 28.19 -22.99
C SER A 265 -21.01 28.78 -22.81
N LYS A 266 -21.94 28.53 -23.75
CA LYS A 266 -23.32 29.03 -23.65
C LYS A 266 -24.01 28.55 -22.38
N GLU A 267 -23.80 27.30 -22.01
CA GLU A 267 -24.35 26.69 -20.80
C GLU A 267 -23.74 27.28 -19.52
N ALA A 268 -22.41 27.35 -19.44
CA ALA A 268 -21.71 27.92 -18.29
C ALA A 268 -22.07 29.40 -18.08
N ARG A 269 -22.19 30.17 -19.16
CA ARG A 269 -22.60 31.57 -19.11
C ARG A 269 -24.03 31.71 -18.60
N ALA A 270 -24.98 30.92 -19.12
CA ALA A 270 -26.36 30.95 -18.65
C ALA A 270 -26.47 30.62 -17.16
N LYS A 271 -25.69 29.64 -16.68
CA LYS A 271 -25.65 29.27 -15.26
C LYS A 271 -25.00 30.36 -14.40
N ALA A 272 -23.89 30.95 -14.84
CA ALA A 272 -23.25 32.08 -14.14
C ALA A 272 -24.19 33.30 -14.04
N GLU A 273 -24.91 33.64 -15.12
CA GLU A 273 -25.88 34.74 -15.13
C GLU A 273 -27.09 34.44 -14.23
N ALA A 274 -27.57 33.19 -14.18
CA ALA A 274 -28.64 32.78 -13.27
C ALA A 274 -28.22 32.88 -11.79
N GLU A 275 -27.00 32.45 -11.46
CA GLU A 275 -26.45 32.55 -10.11
C GLU A 275 -26.14 34.01 -9.72
N LEU A 276 -25.69 34.86 -10.66
CA LEU A 276 -25.54 36.30 -10.42
C LEU A 276 -26.89 36.97 -10.12
N LYS A 277 -27.96 36.61 -10.84
CA LYS A 277 -29.32 37.11 -10.54
C LYS A 277 -29.77 36.72 -9.13
N LYS A 278 -29.46 35.50 -8.68
CA LYS A 278 -29.73 35.07 -7.29
C LYS A 278 -28.91 35.88 -6.30
N LEU A 279 -27.62 36.09 -6.57
CA LEU A 279 -26.72 36.86 -5.71
C LEU A 279 -27.21 38.30 -5.52
N ARG A 280 -27.74 38.94 -6.57
CA ARG A 280 -28.33 40.30 -6.50
C ARG A 280 -29.54 40.41 -5.56
N LEU A 281 -30.29 39.32 -5.38
CA LEU A 281 -31.47 39.29 -4.50
C LEU A 281 -31.08 38.97 -3.04
N MET A 282 -29.94 38.33 -2.83
CA MET A 282 -29.45 37.91 -1.51
C MET A 282 -28.83 39.08 -0.73
N SER A 283 -28.78 38.95 0.59
CA SER A 283 -27.99 39.87 1.44
C SER A 283 -26.50 39.49 1.37
N PRO A 284 -25.57 40.46 1.21
CA PRO A 284 -24.13 40.20 1.21
C PRO A 284 -23.60 39.50 2.48
N MET A 285 -24.30 39.64 3.61
CA MET A 285 -23.92 39.00 4.89
C MET A 285 -24.40 37.54 5.02
N SER A 286 -25.11 36.99 4.04
CA SER A 286 -25.60 35.60 4.08
C SER A 286 -24.49 34.59 3.76
N ALA A 287 -24.48 33.47 4.50
CA ALA A 287 -23.64 32.31 4.19
C ALA A 287 -23.89 31.75 2.78
N GLU A 288 -25.14 31.81 2.31
CA GLU A 288 -25.50 31.37 0.96
C GLU A 288 -24.93 32.31 -0.12
N ALA A 289 -24.91 33.62 0.14
CA ALA A 289 -24.29 34.60 -0.77
C ALA A 289 -22.79 34.33 -0.94
N THR A 290 -22.10 33.93 0.14
CA THR A 290 -20.69 33.54 0.09
C THR A 290 -20.48 32.29 -0.77
N VAL A 291 -21.35 31.28 -0.64
CA VAL A 291 -21.28 30.05 -1.46
C VAL A 291 -21.50 30.36 -2.95
N VAL A 292 -22.50 31.19 -3.27
CA VAL A 292 -22.80 31.59 -4.66
C VAL A 292 -21.66 32.45 -5.23
N ARG A 293 -21.10 33.36 -4.44
CA ARG A 293 -19.95 34.18 -4.85
C ARG A 293 -18.73 33.32 -5.16
N ASN A 294 -18.36 32.40 -4.27
CA ASN A 294 -17.26 31.46 -4.48
C ASN A 294 -17.48 30.59 -5.72
N TYR A 295 -18.73 30.19 -5.99
CA TYR A 295 -19.09 29.45 -7.19
C TYR A 295 -18.90 30.27 -8.47
N ILE A 296 -19.35 31.52 -8.49
CA ILE A 296 -19.15 32.43 -9.64
C ILE A 296 -17.65 32.69 -9.85
N ASP A 297 -16.90 32.94 -8.77
CA ASP A 297 -15.46 33.15 -8.84
C ASP A 297 -14.73 31.91 -9.39
N ALA A 298 -15.15 30.70 -8.98
CA ALA A 298 -14.61 29.45 -9.53
C ALA A 298 -14.88 29.31 -11.04
N LEU A 299 -16.10 29.61 -11.50
CA LEU A 299 -16.46 29.59 -12.92
C LEU A 299 -15.66 30.61 -13.75
N VAL A 300 -15.51 31.83 -13.24
CA VAL A 300 -14.76 32.92 -13.89
C VAL A 300 -13.27 32.58 -13.99
N ALA A 301 -12.71 31.96 -12.96
CA ALA A 301 -11.29 31.66 -12.89
C ALA A 301 -10.85 30.48 -13.80
N LEU A 302 -11.80 29.66 -14.26
CA LEU A 302 -11.52 28.55 -15.19
C LEU A 302 -11.14 29.06 -16.59
N PRO A 303 -10.13 28.46 -17.25
CA PRO A 303 -9.68 28.90 -18.58
C PRO A 303 -10.52 28.30 -19.71
N TRP A 304 -11.60 28.99 -20.11
CA TRP A 304 -12.52 28.54 -21.17
C TRP A 304 -11.92 28.59 -22.59
N LYS A 305 -11.22 29.68 -22.95
CA LYS A 305 -10.71 29.90 -24.31
C LYS A 305 -9.19 30.10 -24.40
N LYS A 306 -8.56 30.59 -23.33
CA LYS A 306 -7.13 30.94 -23.32
C LYS A 306 -6.27 29.68 -23.49
N ARG A 307 -5.39 29.66 -24.50
CA ARG A 307 -4.51 28.52 -24.83
C ARG A 307 -3.06 28.97 -24.96
N SER A 308 -2.14 28.07 -24.63
CA SER A 308 -0.71 28.20 -24.94
C SER A 308 -0.46 27.85 -26.40
N LYS A 309 0.49 28.54 -27.06
CA LYS A 309 0.90 28.24 -28.43
C LYS A 309 1.75 26.97 -28.44
N ILE A 310 1.18 25.88 -28.96
CA ILE A 310 1.84 24.58 -29.04
C ILE A 310 2.97 24.62 -30.07
N SER A 311 4.14 24.12 -29.70
CA SER A 311 5.25 23.89 -30.63
C SER A 311 5.02 22.58 -31.39
N LYS A 312 5.16 22.62 -32.73
CA LYS A 312 5.04 21.45 -33.62
C LYS A 312 6.38 21.01 -34.22
N ASN A 313 7.50 21.45 -33.64
CA ASN A 313 8.84 21.14 -34.15
C ASN A 313 9.43 19.94 -33.40
N LEU A 314 9.44 18.77 -34.05
CA LEU A 314 9.97 17.53 -33.49
C LEU A 314 11.48 17.58 -33.26
N SER A 315 12.25 18.17 -34.19
CA SER A 315 13.70 18.32 -34.03
C SER A 315 14.04 19.20 -32.83
N ALA A 316 13.26 20.26 -32.59
CA ALA A 316 13.42 21.08 -31.39
C ALA A 316 13.05 20.30 -30.10
N ALA A 317 12.04 19.42 -30.17
CA ALA A 317 11.66 18.58 -29.05
C ALA A 317 12.77 17.58 -28.68
N GLU A 318 13.38 16.94 -29.68
CA GLU A 318 14.51 16.02 -29.51
C GLU A 318 15.71 16.72 -28.85
N VAL A 319 16.08 17.90 -29.33
CA VAL A 319 17.15 18.72 -28.72
C VAL A 319 16.83 19.07 -27.26
N VAL A 320 15.59 19.42 -26.94
CA VAL A 320 15.17 19.73 -25.57
C VAL A 320 15.27 18.52 -24.66
N LEU A 321 14.85 17.35 -25.13
CA LEU A 321 14.94 16.09 -24.38
C LEU A 321 16.39 15.65 -24.16
N GLU A 322 17.26 15.83 -25.15
CA GLU A 322 18.69 15.52 -25.04
C GLU A 322 19.43 16.46 -24.09
N GLN A 323 19.07 17.74 -24.10
CA GLN A 323 19.65 18.71 -23.19
C GLN A 323 19.30 18.41 -21.72
N ASP A 324 18.07 17.99 -21.43
CA ASP A 324 17.60 17.82 -20.04
C ASP A 324 17.91 16.44 -19.45
N HIS A 325 18.09 15.43 -20.29
CA HIS A 325 18.27 14.04 -19.86
C HIS A 325 19.44 13.38 -20.57
N TYR A 326 20.32 12.74 -19.81
CA TYR A 326 21.40 11.93 -20.37
C TYR A 326 20.95 10.48 -20.60
N GLY A 327 21.30 9.90 -21.74
CA GLY A 327 20.93 8.54 -22.13
C GLY A 327 19.42 8.41 -22.40
N LEU A 328 18.82 7.28 -22.03
CA LEU A 328 17.38 7.01 -22.24
C LEU A 328 16.93 7.07 -23.72
N GLU A 329 17.81 6.72 -24.66
CA GLU A 329 17.55 6.82 -26.12
C GLU A 329 16.20 6.23 -26.52
N LYS A 330 15.94 4.96 -26.17
CA LYS A 330 14.66 4.29 -26.48
C LYS A 330 13.44 5.02 -25.92
N VAL A 331 13.56 5.64 -24.75
CA VAL A 331 12.45 6.36 -24.10
C VAL A 331 12.21 7.70 -24.80
N LYS A 332 13.29 8.42 -25.15
CA LYS A 332 13.21 9.68 -25.90
C LYS A 332 12.64 9.46 -27.29
N GLU A 333 13.12 8.44 -28.00
CA GLU A 333 12.60 8.04 -29.31
C GLU A 333 11.08 7.77 -29.23
N ARG A 334 10.64 6.98 -28.24
CA ARG A 334 9.21 6.69 -28.05
C ARG A 334 8.36 7.93 -27.75
N ILE A 335 8.90 8.88 -26.97
CA ILE A 335 8.24 10.17 -26.72
C ILE A 335 8.14 10.98 -28.03
N VAL A 336 9.19 11.00 -28.86
CA VAL A 336 9.17 11.70 -30.14
C VAL A 336 8.19 11.06 -31.11
N GLU A 337 8.10 9.73 -31.16
CA GLU A 337 7.07 8.99 -31.93
C GLU A 337 5.66 9.40 -31.49
N TYR A 338 5.40 9.46 -30.19
CA TYR A 338 4.12 9.91 -29.64
C TYR A 338 3.78 11.34 -30.06
N LEU A 339 4.75 12.27 -29.95
CA LEU A 339 4.57 13.66 -30.37
C LEU A 339 4.36 13.79 -31.89
N ALA A 340 4.99 12.92 -32.69
CA ALA A 340 4.82 12.90 -34.14
C ALA A 340 3.38 12.48 -34.54
N VAL A 341 2.81 11.49 -33.85
CA VAL A 341 1.40 11.11 -34.02
C VAL A 341 0.49 12.27 -33.64
N GLN A 342 0.73 12.91 -32.49
CA GLN A 342 -0.04 14.07 -32.02
C GLN A 342 -0.04 15.23 -33.03
N GLN A 343 1.04 15.42 -33.80
CA GLN A 343 1.10 16.49 -34.80
C GLN A 343 0.17 16.24 -36.00
N ARG A 344 -0.13 14.97 -36.32
CA ARG A 344 -0.95 14.58 -37.47
C ARG A 344 -2.45 14.54 -37.18
N VAL A 345 -2.85 14.30 -35.93
CA VAL A 345 -4.26 14.20 -35.52
C VAL A 345 -4.70 15.43 -34.72
N ASP A 346 -5.79 16.07 -35.14
CA ASP A 346 -6.36 17.23 -34.44
C ASP A 346 -6.98 16.87 -33.09
N LYS A 347 -7.44 15.62 -32.93
CA LYS A 347 -7.93 15.05 -31.66
C LYS A 347 -7.25 13.71 -31.41
N LEU A 348 -6.48 13.64 -30.33
CA LEU A 348 -5.84 12.40 -29.88
C LEU A 348 -6.90 11.46 -29.30
N LYS A 349 -7.21 10.39 -30.02
CA LYS A 349 -7.80 9.17 -29.46
C LYS A 349 -6.74 8.17 -28.98
N ALA A 350 -5.47 8.57 -28.97
CA ALA A 350 -4.38 7.66 -28.62
C ALA A 350 -4.27 7.49 -27.09
N PRO A 351 -3.72 6.34 -26.64
CA PRO A 351 -3.47 6.10 -25.22
C PRO A 351 -2.63 7.19 -24.57
N ILE A 352 -2.81 7.43 -23.27
CA ILE A 352 -1.97 8.38 -22.53
C ILE A 352 -0.60 7.77 -22.25
N LEU A 353 0.45 8.58 -22.22
CA LEU A 353 1.79 8.10 -21.87
C LEU A 353 1.87 7.75 -20.39
N CYS A 354 2.32 6.54 -20.05
CA CYS A 354 2.60 6.12 -18.69
C CYS A 354 4.08 5.75 -18.52
N LEU A 355 4.81 6.58 -17.77
CA LEU A 355 6.23 6.36 -17.46
C LEU A 355 6.35 5.48 -16.22
N VAL A 356 6.84 4.25 -16.39
CA VAL A 356 6.96 3.27 -15.30
C VAL A 356 8.42 2.96 -15.03
N GLY A 357 8.84 2.92 -13.76
CA GLY A 357 10.21 2.51 -13.42
C GLY A 357 10.53 2.77 -11.96
N PRO A 358 11.73 2.42 -11.47
CA PRO A 358 12.07 2.61 -10.07
C PRO A 358 12.11 4.11 -9.67
N PRO A 359 12.10 4.43 -8.37
CA PRO A 359 12.20 5.82 -7.92
C PRO A 359 13.56 6.43 -8.30
N GLY A 360 13.55 7.70 -8.70
CA GLY A 360 14.78 8.45 -9.01
C GLY A 360 15.34 8.25 -10.42
N VAL A 361 14.59 7.65 -11.35
CA VAL A 361 14.95 7.53 -12.79
C VAL A 361 14.49 8.71 -13.66
N GLY A 362 14.13 9.85 -13.05
CA GLY A 362 13.80 11.06 -13.81
C GLY A 362 12.41 11.12 -14.45
N LYS A 363 11.45 10.25 -14.08
CA LYS A 363 10.07 10.26 -14.61
C LYS A 363 9.41 11.64 -14.57
N THR A 364 9.40 12.28 -13.40
CA THR A 364 8.83 13.63 -13.23
C THR A 364 9.55 14.69 -14.04
N SER A 365 10.88 14.61 -14.14
CA SER A 365 11.68 15.54 -14.96
C SER A 365 11.42 15.36 -16.45
N LEU A 366 11.19 14.14 -16.95
CA LEU A 366 10.80 13.90 -18.33
C LEU A 366 9.46 14.57 -18.65
N GLY A 367 8.48 14.46 -17.76
CA GLY A 367 7.21 15.19 -17.90
C GLY A 367 7.39 16.71 -18.04
N GLN A 368 8.33 17.30 -17.29
CA GLN A 368 8.68 18.72 -17.41
C GLN A 368 9.35 19.04 -18.76
N SER A 369 10.24 18.19 -19.24
CA SER A 369 10.91 18.37 -20.53
C SER A 369 9.94 18.20 -21.71
N ILE A 370 8.97 17.29 -21.63
CA ILE A 370 7.88 17.17 -22.62
C ILE A 370 7.04 18.46 -22.64
N ALA A 371 6.72 19.03 -21.47
CA ALA A 371 5.99 20.29 -21.40
C ALA A 371 6.79 21.46 -22.02
N ARG A 372 8.11 21.52 -21.75
CA ARG A 372 9.00 22.53 -22.35
C ARG A 372 9.13 22.35 -23.87
N ALA A 373 9.30 21.12 -24.34
CA ALA A 373 9.41 20.79 -25.75
C ALA A 373 8.15 21.15 -26.55
N THR A 374 6.97 20.90 -25.97
CA THR A 374 5.67 21.22 -26.58
C THR A 374 5.21 22.65 -26.34
N ASN A 375 5.96 23.43 -25.54
CA ASN A 375 5.60 24.78 -25.08
C ASN A 375 4.23 24.84 -24.36
N ARG A 376 3.93 23.82 -23.55
CA ARG A 376 2.75 23.75 -22.69
C ARG A 376 3.11 24.14 -21.26
N LYS A 377 2.15 24.73 -20.54
CA LYS A 377 2.31 24.95 -19.09
C LYS A 377 2.30 23.60 -18.37
N PHE A 378 3.27 23.39 -17.48
CA PHE A 378 3.43 22.16 -16.72
C PHE A 378 2.64 22.20 -15.41
N VAL A 379 1.93 21.11 -15.13
CA VAL A 379 1.15 20.91 -13.90
C VAL A 379 1.47 19.53 -13.36
N ARG A 380 1.68 19.43 -12.05
CA ARG A 380 1.87 18.14 -11.39
C ARG A 380 0.77 17.91 -10.36
N MET A 381 0.15 16.75 -10.42
CA MET A 381 -0.85 16.28 -9.47
C MET A 381 -0.41 14.92 -8.94
N SER A 382 -0.23 14.81 -7.62
CA SER A 382 0.09 13.55 -6.96
C SER A 382 -1.20 12.77 -6.72
N LEU A 383 -1.25 11.54 -7.19
CA LEU A 383 -2.33 10.58 -6.96
C LEU A 383 -2.01 9.60 -5.83
N GLY A 384 -0.76 9.57 -5.37
CA GLY A 384 -0.36 8.79 -4.21
C GLY A 384 -1.16 9.18 -2.97
N GLY A 385 -1.87 8.20 -2.40
CA GLY A 385 -2.70 8.38 -1.21
C GLY A 385 -4.10 8.95 -1.47
N VAL A 386 -4.49 9.16 -2.74
CA VAL A 386 -5.88 9.48 -3.09
C VAL A 386 -6.75 8.25 -2.86
N ARG A 387 -7.83 8.43 -2.10
CA ARG A 387 -8.78 7.36 -1.74
C ARG A 387 -10.24 7.69 -2.04
N ASP A 388 -10.55 8.96 -2.29
CA ASP A 388 -11.90 9.44 -2.50
C ASP A 388 -12.03 10.07 -3.89
N GLU A 389 -13.10 9.70 -4.59
CA GLU A 389 -13.50 10.28 -5.87
C GLU A 389 -13.72 11.80 -5.79
N ALA A 390 -14.16 12.31 -4.63
CA ALA A 390 -14.36 13.74 -4.42
C ALA A 390 -13.06 14.55 -4.58
N GLU A 391 -11.87 13.94 -4.47
CA GLU A 391 -10.63 14.64 -4.77
C GLU A 391 -10.44 14.92 -6.26
N ILE A 392 -11.04 14.11 -7.13
CA ILE A 392 -11.00 14.27 -8.60
C ILE A 392 -12.18 15.11 -9.09
N ARG A 393 -13.42 14.76 -8.69
CA ARG A 393 -14.68 15.41 -9.14
C ARG A 393 -15.19 16.53 -8.23
N GLY A 394 -14.56 16.79 -7.08
CA GLY A 394 -15.02 17.80 -6.13
C GLY A 394 -16.23 17.38 -5.28
N HIS A 395 -16.64 18.29 -4.39
CA HIS A 395 -17.80 18.11 -3.53
C HIS A 395 -19.04 18.80 -4.10
N ARG A 396 -20.22 18.25 -3.82
CA ARG A 396 -21.49 18.93 -4.11
C ARG A 396 -21.57 20.28 -3.38
N ARG A 397 -22.24 21.26 -3.98
CA ARG A 397 -22.42 22.63 -3.48
C ARG A 397 -23.43 22.72 -2.33
N THR A 398 -23.17 22.04 -1.21
CA THR A 398 -24.05 22.00 -0.03
C THR A 398 -23.52 22.76 1.19
N TYR A 399 -22.21 22.98 1.30
CA TYR A 399 -21.58 23.62 2.44
C TYR A 399 -20.57 24.69 2.02
N ILE A 400 -20.27 25.64 2.90
CA ILE A 400 -19.29 26.71 2.67
C ILE A 400 -17.90 26.14 2.31
N GLY A 401 -17.55 24.97 2.86
CA GLY A 401 -16.29 24.27 2.60
C GLY A 401 -16.28 23.41 1.32
N SER A 402 -17.37 23.38 0.54
CA SER A 402 -17.39 22.66 -0.72
C SER A 402 -16.39 23.28 -1.70
N MET A 403 -15.56 22.44 -2.32
CA MET A 403 -14.52 22.86 -3.25
C MET A 403 -14.60 22.05 -4.56
N PRO A 404 -14.19 22.63 -5.71
CA PRO A 404 -13.97 21.89 -6.94
C PRO A 404 -12.92 20.81 -6.78
N GLY A 405 -12.94 19.79 -7.63
CA GLY A 405 -11.93 18.74 -7.66
C GLY A 405 -10.53 19.27 -8.02
N LYS A 406 -9.49 18.50 -7.67
CA LYS A 406 -8.09 18.88 -7.90
C LYS A 406 -7.78 19.14 -9.38
N ILE A 407 -8.47 18.47 -10.30
CA ILE A 407 -8.33 18.71 -11.75
C ILE A 407 -8.68 20.17 -12.08
N LEU A 408 -9.89 20.61 -11.73
CA LEU A 408 -10.35 21.97 -12.01
C LEU A 408 -9.57 23.02 -11.20
N GLN A 409 -9.23 22.74 -9.93
CA GLN A 409 -8.38 23.64 -9.15
C GLN A 409 -7.02 23.89 -9.83
N ASN A 410 -6.41 22.85 -10.40
CA ASN A 410 -5.15 22.97 -11.10
C ASN A 410 -5.30 23.67 -12.46
N MET A 411 -6.43 23.48 -13.15
CA MET A 411 -6.77 24.25 -14.35
C MET A 411 -6.85 25.76 -14.05
N THR A 412 -7.50 26.13 -12.94
CA THR A 412 -7.59 27.51 -12.47
C THR A 412 -6.21 28.11 -12.19
N LYS A 413 -5.34 27.39 -11.45
CA LYS A 413 -3.97 27.84 -11.13
C LYS A 413 -3.11 28.09 -12.36
N VAL A 414 -3.33 27.33 -13.42
CA VAL A 414 -2.48 27.33 -14.63
C VAL A 414 -3.04 28.25 -15.70
N SER A 415 -4.34 28.55 -15.62
CA SER A 415 -5.05 29.58 -16.38
C SER A 415 -4.89 29.46 -17.90
N VAL A 416 -4.70 28.24 -18.41
CA VAL A 416 -4.73 27.88 -19.84
C VAL A 416 -5.51 26.58 -20.01
N LYS A 417 -6.19 26.41 -21.15
CA LYS A 417 -7.03 25.24 -21.45
C LYS A 417 -6.23 23.99 -21.84
N ASN A 418 -5.02 24.16 -22.39
CA ASN A 418 -4.20 23.07 -22.95
C ASN A 418 -2.87 22.81 -22.21
N PRO A 419 -2.83 22.74 -20.86
CA PRO A 419 -1.61 22.41 -20.13
C PRO A 419 -1.21 20.94 -20.32
N LEU A 420 -0.02 20.61 -19.84
CA LEU A 420 0.41 19.23 -19.62
C LEU A 420 0.18 18.88 -18.14
N PHE A 421 -0.67 17.88 -17.89
CA PHE A 421 -0.91 17.30 -16.58
C PHE A 421 -0.05 16.07 -16.38
N LEU A 422 0.85 16.14 -15.40
CA LEU A 422 1.58 14.99 -14.89
C LEU A 422 0.85 14.39 -13.69
N LEU A 423 0.28 13.20 -13.89
CA LEU A 423 -0.35 12.37 -12.86
C LEU A 423 0.71 11.48 -12.20
N ASP A 424 1.20 11.89 -11.03
CA ASP A 424 2.33 11.25 -10.33
C ASP A 424 1.82 10.13 -9.40
N GLU A 425 2.49 8.98 -9.41
CA GLU A 425 2.19 7.83 -8.54
C GLU A 425 0.78 7.20 -8.71
N VAL A 426 0.38 6.91 -9.96
CA VAL A 426 -0.91 6.23 -10.24
C VAL A 426 -0.99 4.82 -9.63
N ASP A 427 0.14 4.18 -9.36
CA ASP A 427 0.25 2.86 -8.71
C ASP A 427 -0.09 2.89 -7.21
N LYS A 428 -0.17 4.08 -6.60
CA LYS A 428 -0.40 4.24 -5.15
C LYS A 428 -1.80 4.77 -4.81
N MET A 429 -2.74 4.63 -5.74
CA MET A 429 -4.14 4.94 -5.49
C MET A 429 -4.77 3.84 -4.64
N GLY A 430 -5.49 4.22 -3.60
CA GLY A 430 -6.18 3.29 -2.72
C GLY A 430 -7.65 3.17 -3.10
N MET A 431 -8.20 1.97 -2.97
CA MET A 431 -9.65 1.77 -3.01
C MET A 431 -10.18 1.85 -1.56
N ASP A 432 -11.05 2.83 -1.28
CA ASP A 432 -11.80 2.89 -0.02
C ASP A 432 -13.29 2.61 -0.30
N PHE A 433 -14.05 2.28 0.76
CA PHE A 433 -15.49 1.98 0.69
C PHE A 433 -16.38 3.12 0.13
N ARG A 434 -15.86 4.34 -0.01
CA ARG A 434 -16.62 5.54 -0.40
C ARG A 434 -16.69 5.78 -1.91
N GLY A 435 -15.95 5.04 -2.71
CA GLY A 435 -15.91 5.19 -4.16
C GLY A 435 -14.55 4.79 -4.73
N ASP A 436 -14.51 4.51 -6.02
CA ASP A 436 -13.27 4.16 -6.71
C ASP A 436 -12.71 5.39 -7.44
N PRO A 437 -11.62 6.02 -6.95
CA PRO A 437 -11.02 7.17 -7.61
C PRO A 437 -10.50 6.85 -9.02
N SER A 438 -10.27 5.56 -9.34
CA SER A 438 -9.88 5.15 -10.68
C SER A 438 -10.99 5.37 -11.70
N SER A 439 -12.27 5.21 -11.30
CA SER A 439 -13.43 5.46 -12.15
C SER A 439 -13.56 6.93 -12.55
N ALA A 440 -13.32 7.84 -11.60
CA ALA A 440 -13.32 9.29 -11.87
C ALA A 440 -12.16 9.70 -12.77
N LEU A 441 -10.98 9.06 -12.62
CA LEU A 441 -9.85 9.29 -13.51
C LEU A 441 -10.09 8.74 -14.91
N LEU A 442 -10.83 7.64 -15.06
CA LEU A 442 -11.19 7.11 -16.38
C LEU A 442 -11.99 8.13 -17.19
N GLU A 443 -12.97 8.79 -16.58
CA GLU A 443 -13.74 9.85 -17.26
C GLU A 443 -12.85 11.03 -17.71
N VAL A 444 -11.86 11.40 -16.89
CA VAL A 444 -10.92 12.48 -17.21
C VAL A 444 -9.94 12.07 -18.33
N LEU A 445 -9.54 10.80 -18.36
CA LEU A 445 -8.51 10.31 -19.28
C LEU A 445 -9.08 9.75 -20.58
N ASP A 446 -10.34 9.34 -20.60
CA ASP A 446 -11.00 8.78 -21.78
C ASP A 446 -11.24 9.90 -22.82
N PRO A 447 -10.66 9.81 -24.04
CA PRO A 447 -10.89 10.78 -25.10
C PRO A 447 -12.36 10.90 -25.54
N GLU A 448 -13.21 9.93 -25.22
CA GLU A 448 -14.64 9.97 -25.56
C GLU A 448 -15.52 10.64 -24.50
N GLN A 449 -15.02 10.81 -23.28
CA GLN A 449 -15.76 11.41 -22.15
C GLN A 449 -15.18 12.74 -21.68
N ASN A 450 -13.87 12.96 -21.86
CA ASN A 450 -13.16 14.11 -21.29
C ASN A 450 -13.59 15.48 -21.86
N ASN A 451 -14.31 15.50 -22.98
CA ASN A 451 -14.87 16.72 -23.57
C ASN A 451 -16.11 17.24 -22.82
N SER A 452 -16.79 16.36 -22.07
CA SER A 452 -18.00 16.65 -21.30
C SER A 452 -17.82 16.29 -19.82
N PHE A 453 -16.61 16.46 -19.28
CA PHE A 453 -16.32 16.15 -17.88
C PHE A 453 -17.16 17.03 -16.94
N VAL A 454 -17.86 16.42 -15.99
CA VAL A 454 -18.71 17.13 -15.02
C VAL A 454 -18.16 17.01 -13.61
N ASP A 455 -17.73 18.13 -13.05
CA ASP A 455 -17.34 18.26 -11.64
C ASP A 455 -18.59 18.49 -10.76
N HIS A 456 -18.67 17.84 -9.60
CA HIS A 456 -19.80 17.92 -8.67
C HIS A 456 -20.01 19.31 -8.07
N TYR A 457 -18.97 20.14 -8.02
CA TYR A 457 -19.07 21.51 -7.53
C TYR A 457 -19.51 22.47 -8.63
N ILE A 458 -18.92 22.36 -9.82
CA ILE A 458 -19.20 23.26 -10.95
C ILE A 458 -20.52 22.92 -11.64
N GLU A 459 -20.87 21.63 -11.72
CA GLU A 459 -22.12 21.12 -12.30
C GLU A 459 -22.38 21.62 -13.75
N VAL A 460 -21.31 21.82 -14.53
CA VAL A 460 -21.35 22.18 -15.95
C VAL A 460 -20.27 21.38 -16.65
N GLU A 461 -20.52 20.98 -17.89
CA GLU A 461 -19.53 20.30 -18.73
C GLU A 461 -18.31 21.18 -18.98
N TYR A 462 -17.12 20.64 -18.69
CA TYR A 462 -15.84 21.29 -18.93
C TYR A 462 -14.96 20.44 -19.85
N ASP A 463 -14.54 21.03 -20.96
CA ASP A 463 -13.79 20.33 -22.01
C ASP A 463 -12.29 20.20 -21.69
N LEU A 464 -11.87 18.99 -21.33
CA LEU A 464 -10.49 18.59 -21.05
C LEU A 464 -9.78 17.97 -22.27
N SER A 465 -10.42 17.88 -23.44
CA SER A 465 -9.84 17.20 -24.62
C SER A 465 -8.53 17.82 -25.15
N ASP A 466 -8.29 19.11 -24.88
CA ASP A 466 -7.07 19.82 -25.27
C ASP A 466 -5.90 19.62 -24.26
N VAL A 467 -6.17 19.01 -23.10
CA VAL A 467 -5.19 18.75 -22.04
C VAL A 467 -4.33 17.54 -22.42
N MET A 468 -3.02 17.64 -22.23
CA MET A 468 -2.11 16.51 -22.44
C MET A 468 -1.86 15.82 -21.09
N PHE A 469 -2.30 14.57 -20.94
CA PHE A 469 -2.08 13.77 -19.74
C PHE A 469 -0.85 12.87 -19.89
N VAL A 470 0.01 12.85 -18.87
CA VAL A 470 1.13 11.93 -18.72
C VAL A 470 1.07 11.35 -17.31
N ALA A 471 1.10 10.02 -17.20
CA ALA A 471 1.11 9.32 -15.91
C ALA A 471 2.53 8.87 -15.54
N THR A 472 2.80 8.76 -14.24
CA THR A 472 3.99 8.09 -13.73
C THR A 472 3.61 7.02 -12.72
N ALA A 473 4.33 5.89 -12.75
CA ALA A 473 4.18 4.83 -11.77
C ALA A 473 5.55 4.27 -11.36
N ASN A 474 5.63 3.62 -10.20
CA ASN A 474 6.83 2.87 -9.83
C ASN A 474 6.75 1.41 -10.26
N THR A 475 5.57 0.80 -10.13
CA THR A 475 5.29 -0.58 -10.55
C THR A 475 4.17 -0.63 -11.59
N LEU A 476 3.93 -1.81 -12.15
CA LEU A 476 2.79 -2.06 -13.06
C LEU A 476 1.50 -2.42 -12.31
N ASN A 477 1.47 -2.28 -10.97
CA ASN A 477 0.28 -2.56 -10.16
C ASN A 477 -0.72 -1.39 -10.26
N ILE A 478 -1.16 -1.10 -11.48
CA ILE A 478 -2.12 -0.06 -11.83
C ILE A 478 -3.47 -0.76 -12.07
N PRO A 479 -4.62 -0.16 -11.71
CA PRO A 479 -5.93 -0.71 -12.04
C PRO A 479 -6.03 -1.08 -13.54
N PRO A 480 -6.45 -2.31 -13.90
CA PRO A 480 -6.44 -2.78 -15.29
C PRO A 480 -7.21 -1.88 -16.25
N ALA A 481 -8.33 -1.30 -15.80
CA ALA A 481 -9.13 -0.39 -16.61
C ALA A 481 -8.36 0.88 -17.04
N LEU A 482 -7.47 1.39 -16.19
CA LEU A 482 -6.58 2.51 -16.52
C LEU A 482 -5.43 2.06 -17.41
N LEU A 483 -4.87 0.88 -17.15
CA LEU A 483 -3.75 0.33 -17.91
C LEU A 483 -4.11 0.15 -19.40
N ASP A 484 -5.33 -0.29 -19.71
CA ASP A 484 -5.84 -0.44 -21.09
C ASP A 484 -5.95 0.89 -21.85
N ARG A 485 -5.91 2.03 -21.16
CA ARG A 485 -5.93 3.38 -21.74
C ARG A 485 -4.55 4.03 -21.74
N MET A 486 -3.52 3.31 -21.30
CA MET A 486 -2.15 3.80 -21.14
C MET A 486 -1.19 3.10 -22.11
N GLU A 487 -0.29 3.89 -22.69
CA GLU A 487 0.91 3.39 -23.34
C GLU A 487 2.05 3.35 -22.33
N VAL A 488 2.46 2.15 -21.94
CA VAL A 488 3.48 1.94 -20.90
C VAL A 488 4.88 2.06 -21.49
N ILE A 489 5.65 3.03 -21.00
CA ILE A 489 7.08 3.18 -21.29
C ILE A 489 7.86 2.82 -20.03
N ARG A 490 8.64 1.73 -20.07
CA ARG A 490 9.50 1.30 -18.96
C ARG A 490 10.84 2.02 -18.97
N LEU A 491 11.15 2.68 -17.85
CA LEU A 491 12.45 3.27 -17.55
C LEU A 491 13.23 2.31 -16.66
N SER A 492 14.32 1.76 -17.20
CA SER A 492 15.27 0.98 -16.41
C SER A 492 16.10 1.87 -15.48
N GLY A 493 16.79 1.25 -14.53
CA GLY A 493 17.84 1.93 -13.77
C GLY A 493 19.01 2.38 -14.65
N TYR A 494 19.88 3.20 -14.05
CA TYR A 494 21.08 3.72 -14.71
C TYR A 494 22.32 2.88 -14.40
N THR A 495 23.22 2.79 -15.37
CA THR A 495 24.59 2.26 -15.22
C THR A 495 25.46 3.21 -14.39
N GLU A 496 26.62 2.74 -13.92
CA GLU A 496 27.57 3.58 -13.16
C GLU A 496 28.03 4.80 -13.97
N ASP A 497 28.38 4.60 -15.24
CA ASP A 497 28.83 5.67 -16.14
C ASP A 497 27.70 6.66 -16.45
N GLU A 498 26.46 6.17 -16.62
CA GLU A 498 25.29 7.06 -16.78
C GLU A 498 25.05 7.89 -15.53
N LYS A 499 25.09 7.28 -14.33
CA LYS A 499 24.92 8.02 -13.06
C LYS A 499 25.98 9.09 -12.87
N LEU A 500 27.23 8.78 -13.22
CA LEU A 500 28.33 9.75 -13.20
C LEU A 500 28.04 10.95 -14.11
N ASN A 501 27.66 10.69 -15.36
CA ASN A 501 27.33 11.75 -16.32
C ASN A 501 26.12 12.58 -15.86
N ILE A 502 25.07 11.93 -15.34
CA ILE A 502 23.89 12.61 -14.79
C ILE A 502 24.27 13.49 -13.59
N ALA A 503 25.12 12.98 -12.71
CA ALA A 503 25.57 13.72 -11.54
C ALA A 503 26.39 14.95 -11.91
N MET A 504 27.32 14.82 -12.85
CA MET A 504 28.17 15.92 -13.32
C MET A 504 27.38 16.99 -14.08
N ARG A 505 26.51 16.58 -15.02
CA ARG A 505 25.79 17.51 -15.90
C ARG A 505 24.59 18.17 -15.22
N TYR A 506 23.89 17.47 -14.33
CA TYR A 506 22.60 17.93 -13.79
C TYR A 506 22.57 18.06 -12.27
N LEU A 507 22.92 17.00 -11.53
CA LEU A 507 22.70 16.99 -10.08
C LEU A 507 23.63 17.97 -9.36
N LEU A 508 24.91 17.98 -9.70
CA LEU A 508 25.90 18.85 -9.07
C LEU A 508 25.61 20.34 -9.32
N PRO A 509 25.40 20.81 -10.57
CA PRO A 509 25.02 22.20 -10.82
C PRO A 509 23.73 22.60 -10.12
N LYS A 510 22.71 21.73 -10.14
CA LYS A 510 21.43 21.94 -9.47
C LYS A 510 21.60 22.11 -7.96
N GLN A 511 22.40 21.25 -7.32
CA GLN A 511 22.62 21.30 -5.88
C GLN A 511 23.49 22.49 -5.46
N ILE A 512 24.49 22.88 -6.26
CA ILE A 512 25.28 24.11 -6.06
C ILE A 512 24.35 25.33 -6.04
N LYS A 513 23.50 25.48 -7.06
CA LYS A 513 22.52 26.56 -7.17
C LYS A 513 21.53 26.58 -6.00
N ASN A 514 20.96 25.42 -5.65
CA ASN A 514 19.98 25.31 -4.57
C ASN A 514 20.55 25.64 -3.18
N HIS A 515 21.86 25.49 -2.98
CA HIS A 515 22.53 25.80 -1.72
C HIS A 515 23.21 27.18 -1.72
N GLY A 516 23.03 27.96 -2.79
CA GLY A 516 23.60 29.31 -2.90
C GLY A 516 25.12 29.37 -3.03
N LEU A 517 25.76 28.25 -3.39
CA LEU A 517 27.20 28.21 -3.66
C LEU A 517 27.51 28.81 -5.02
N LYS A 518 28.62 29.54 -5.14
CA LYS A 518 29.16 29.99 -6.43
C LYS A 518 29.93 28.86 -7.11
N GLU A 519 30.01 28.88 -8.43
CA GLU A 519 30.71 27.84 -9.22
C GLU A 519 32.21 27.71 -8.87
N ASN A 520 32.81 28.77 -8.34
CA ASN A 520 34.21 28.78 -7.93
C ASN A 520 34.45 28.35 -6.46
N GLU A 521 33.40 28.15 -5.66
CA GLU A 521 33.51 27.81 -4.23
C GLU A 521 33.59 26.30 -3.98
N LEU A 522 33.02 25.47 -4.87
CA LEU A 522 32.99 24.02 -4.75
C LEU A 522 33.38 23.34 -6.07
N ALA A 523 34.40 22.49 -6.02
CA ALA A 523 34.73 21.56 -7.11
C ALA A 523 34.64 20.11 -6.61
N VAL A 524 33.80 19.30 -7.23
CA VAL A 524 33.70 17.86 -6.92
C VAL A 524 34.31 17.08 -8.08
N SER A 525 35.33 16.26 -7.80
CA SER A 525 35.97 15.46 -8.85
C SER A 525 35.13 14.25 -9.24
N GLU A 526 35.35 13.74 -10.45
CA GLU A 526 34.69 12.53 -10.95
C GLU A 526 34.93 11.33 -10.02
N SER A 527 36.14 11.19 -9.47
CA SER A 527 36.47 10.13 -8.51
C SER A 527 35.57 10.17 -7.26
N ALA A 528 35.22 11.37 -6.77
CA ALA A 528 34.34 11.51 -5.62
C ALA A 528 32.91 11.06 -5.97
N LEU A 529 32.40 11.46 -7.12
CA LEU A 529 31.08 11.04 -7.58
C LEU A 529 31.02 9.52 -7.80
N ARG A 530 32.08 8.93 -8.33
CA ARG A 530 32.20 7.48 -8.50
C ARG A 530 32.20 6.75 -7.16
N ASP A 531 32.95 7.24 -6.18
CA ASP A 531 32.97 6.69 -4.83
C ASP A 531 31.59 6.83 -4.12
N ILE A 532 30.86 7.92 -4.36
CA ILE A 532 29.48 8.07 -3.88
C ILE A 532 28.60 6.96 -4.45
N THR A 533 28.65 6.74 -5.77
CA THR A 533 27.87 5.71 -6.44
C THR A 533 28.18 4.31 -5.91
N ARG A 534 29.45 4.00 -5.65
CA ARG A 534 29.89 2.65 -5.22
C ARG A 534 29.70 2.37 -3.73
N TYR A 535 30.03 3.32 -2.85
CA TYR A 535 30.18 3.07 -1.42
C TYR A 535 29.12 3.74 -0.54
N TYR A 536 28.36 4.69 -1.07
CA TYR A 536 27.39 5.49 -0.30
C TYR A 536 25.94 5.37 -0.80
N THR A 537 25.72 4.76 -1.97
CA THR A 537 24.38 4.56 -2.55
C THR A 537 24.17 3.11 -3.01
N ARG A 538 22.96 2.56 -2.79
CA ARG A 538 22.50 1.28 -3.33
C ARG A 538 21.06 1.44 -3.84
N GLU A 539 20.92 1.86 -5.10
CA GLU A 539 19.63 2.12 -5.77
C GLU A 539 19.77 2.02 -7.30
N ALA A 540 18.66 1.85 -8.03
CA ALA A 540 18.64 1.92 -9.49
C ALA A 540 18.70 3.36 -10.04
N GLY A 541 18.04 4.31 -9.38
CA GLY A 541 17.99 5.73 -9.76
C GLY A 541 19.17 6.56 -9.22
N VAL A 542 18.97 7.88 -9.17
CA VAL A 542 19.96 8.85 -8.65
C VAL A 542 19.47 9.68 -7.46
N ARG A 543 18.37 9.26 -6.79
CA ARG A 543 17.76 10.01 -5.68
C ARG A 543 18.66 10.03 -4.44
N ALA A 544 19.22 8.91 -4.04
CA ALA A 544 20.22 8.83 -2.98
C ALA A 544 21.49 9.58 -3.36
N MET A 545 21.93 9.48 -4.62
CA MET A 545 23.09 10.22 -5.10
C MET A 545 22.89 11.73 -4.96
N GLU A 546 21.73 12.26 -5.36
CA GLU A 546 21.38 13.68 -5.17
C GLU A 546 21.38 14.08 -3.68
N ARG A 547 20.89 13.22 -2.78
CA ARG A 547 20.92 13.47 -1.33
C ARG A 547 22.35 13.55 -0.77
N GLU A 548 23.25 12.68 -1.20
CA GLU A 548 24.64 12.68 -0.73
C GLU A 548 25.41 13.89 -1.31
N ILE A 549 25.19 14.26 -2.59
CA ILE A 549 25.72 15.51 -3.16
C ILE A 549 25.19 16.74 -2.39
N SER A 550 23.90 16.76 -2.06
CA SER A 550 23.28 17.81 -1.24
C SER A 550 23.93 17.92 0.15
N LYS A 551 24.24 16.80 0.81
CA LYS A 551 24.99 16.82 2.09
C LYS A 551 26.38 17.42 1.94
N ILE A 552 27.10 17.10 0.86
CA ILE A 552 28.43 17.68 0.60
C ILE A 552 28.29 19.20 0.47
N CYS A 553 27.34 19.68 -0.34
CA CYS A 553 27.08 21.12 -0.52
C CYS A 553 26.79 21.80 0.82
N ARG A 554 25.89 21.24 1.66
CA ARG A 554 25.60 21.78 3.01
C ARG A 554 26.83 21.87 3.90
N LYS A 555 27.68 20.83 3.90
CA LYS A 555 28.90 20.81 4.72
C LYS A 555 29.95 21.80 4.23
N VAL A 556 30.04 21.98 2.92
CA VAL A 556 30.92 22.98 2.28
C VAL A 556 30.46 24.39 2.65
N VAL A 557 29.16 24.71 2.53
CA VAL A 557 28.60 25.99 2.97
C VAL A 557 28.94 26.26 4.44
N LYS A 558 28.71 25.28 5.32
CA LYS A 558 29.07 25.39 6.74
C LYS A 558 30.57 25.67 6.94
N ALA A 559 31.44 24.98 6.20
CA ALA A 559 32.88 25.14 6.31
C ALA A 559 33.35 26.52 5.85
N LEU A 560 32.81 27.02 4.74
CA LEU A 560 33.13 28.36 4.19
C LEU A 560 32.70 29.48 5.15
N LEU A 561 31.52 29.35 5.78
CA LEU A 561 31.03 30.36 6.74
C LEU A 561 31.78 30.35 8.08
N LEU A 562 32.30 29.20 8.51
CA LEU A 562 33.05 29.10 9.78
C LEU A 562 34.54 29.42 9.62
N LYS A 563 35.11 29.24 8.42
CA LYS A 563 36.54 29.47 8.14
C LYS A 563 36.70 30.48 7.01
N ASN A 564 36.89 31.75 7.38
CA ASN A 564 37.03 32.88 6.45
C ASN A 564 38.24 32.80 5.47
N ASP A 565 39.17 31.86 5.67
CA ASP A 565 40.38 31.76 4.83
C ASP A 565 40.25 30.85 3.60
N GLN A 566 39.22 29.99 3.51
CA GLN A 566 39.07 29.08 2.36
C GLN A 566 38.11 29.64 1.32
N LYS A 567 38.63 30.05 0.16
CA LYS A 567 37.83 30.57 -0.96
C LYS A 567 37.29 29.48 -1.89
N LYS A 568 37.89 28.29 -1.91
CA LYS A 568 37.50 27.16 -2.76
C LYS A 568 37.77 25.83 -2.07
N ILE A 569 36.77 24.94 -2.05
CA ILE A 569 36.88 23.60 -1.48
C ILE A 569 36.79 22.57 -2.62
N THR A 570 37.78 21.67 -2.67
CA THR A 570 37.81 20.56 -3.63
C THR A 570 37.52 19.24 -2.93
N VAL A 571 36.49 18.53 -3.39
CA VAL A 571 36.09 17.22 -2.88
C VAL A 571 36.50 16.15 -3.88
N SER A 572 37.27 15.19 -3.40
CA SER A 572 37.87 14.07 -4.11
C SER A 572 37.54 12.75 -3.40
N GLY A 573 37.86 11.60 -4.02
CA GLY A 573 37.62 10.30 -3.36
C GLY A 573 38.38 10.15 -2.03
N ARG A 574 39.55 10.80 -1.90
CA ARG A 574 40.42 10.69 -0.71
C ARG A 574 39.93 11.45 0.52
N ASN A 575 39.12 12.49 0.35
CA ASN A 575 38.60 13.31 1.44
C ASN A 575 37.07 13.26 1.55
N LEU A 576 36.43 12.35 0.82
CA LEU A 576 34.97 12.17 0.80
C LEU A 576 34.43 11.75 2.18
N ASP A 577 35.22 10.98 2.92
CA ASP A 577 34.97 10.51 4.28
C ASP A 577 34.73 11.67 5.28
N LYS A 578 35.44 12.79 5.13
CA LYS A 578 35.24 14.00 5.96
C LYS A 578 33.84 14.58 5.80
N TYR A 579 33.23 14.39 4.63
CA TYR A 579 31.89 14.90 4.33
C TYR A 579 30.81 13.85 4.60
N LEU A 580 30.96 12.63 4.11
CA LEU A 580 29.92 11.59 4.15
C LEU A 580 30.08 10.57 5.28
N GLY A 581 31.22 10.57 5.96
CA GLY A 581 31.57 9.58 6.98
C GLY A 581 32.11 8.29 6.38
N VAL A 582 32.08 7.22 7.17
CA VAL A 582 32.55 5.89 6.76
C VAL A 582 31.75 5.35 5.57
N ARG A 583 32.42 4.54 4.74
CA ARG A 583 31.78 3.83 3.62
C ARG A 583 30.66 2.93 4.15
N ARG A 584 29.48 3.02 3.55
CA ARG A 584 28.27 2.31 4.01
C ARG A 584 28.12 0.95 3.35
N TYR A 585 28.58 0.85 2.11
CA TYR A 585 28.50 -0.34 1.29
C TYR A 585 29.88 -0.79 0.85
N THR A 586 30.02 -2.08 0.63
CA THR A 586 31.20 -2.70 0.03
C THR A 586 30.92 -2.92 -1.46
N TYR A 587 31.90 -2.66 -2.32
CA TYR A 587 31.77 -2.81 -3.77
C TYR A 587 32.75 -3.89 -4.25
N GLY A 588 32.33 -4.74 -5.20
CA GLY A 588 33.16 -5.79 -5.77
C GLY A 588 33.27 -7.07 -4.94
N VAL A 589 32.28 -7.37 -4.08
CA VAL A 589 32.26 -8.61 -3.29
C VAL A 589 31.70 -9.76 -4.14
N ALA A 590 32.41 -10.11 -5.21
CA ALA A 590 32.42 -11.51 -5.62
C ALA A 590 33.36 -12.21 -4.64
N GLU A 591 32.93 -13.34 -4.07
CA GLU A 591 33.84 -14.16 -3.26
C GLU A 591 35.09 -14.49 -4.10
N GLU A 592 36.28 -14.23 -3.57
CA GLU A 592 37.52 -14.37 -4.36
C GLU A 592 37.93 -15.84 -4.54
N LYS A 593 37.37 -16.75 -3.72
CA LYS A 593 37.77 -18.16 -3.67
C LYS A 593 36.58 -19.07 -3.96
N ASN A 594 36.84 -20.10 -4.77
CA ASN A 594 35.89 -21.19 -4.99
C ASN A 594 35.60 -21.90 -3.65
N GLN A 595 34.33 -22.20 -3.39
CA GLN A 595 33.90 -22.88 -2.18
C GLN A 595 32.94 -24.03 -2.50
N VAL A 596 32.93 -25.04 -1.63
CA VAL A 596 32.00 -26.17 -1.72
C VAL A 596 30.66 -25.73 -1.16
N GLY A 597 29.59 -25.97 -1.92
CA GLY A 597 28.23 -25.67 -1.50
C GLY A 597 27.84 -24.20 -1.56
N GLN A 598 28.70 -23.30 -2.05
CA GLN A 598 28.40 -21.87 -2.19
C GLN A 598 28.42 -21.45 -3.65
N VAL A 599 27.33 -20.83 -4.13
CA VAL A 599 27.16 -20.43 -5.53
C VAL A 599 26.66 -19.00 -5.62
N THR A 600 27.15 -18.26 -6.61
CA THR A 600 26.69 -16.91 -6.92
C THR A 600 25.49 -16.97 -7.89
N GLY A 601 24.32 -16.58 -7.40
CA GLY A 601 23.09 -16.39 -8.18
C GLY A 601 22.81 -14.93 -8.50
N LEU A 602 21.93 -14.69 -9.47
CA LEU A 602 21.43 -13.34 -9.79
C LEU A 602 19.95 -13.23 -9.45
N ALA A 603 19.59 -12.22 -8.68
CA ALA A 603 18.21 -11.87 -8.38
C ALA A 603 17.79 -10.56 -9.00
N TRP A 604 16.48 -10.46 -9.20
CA TRP A 604 15.81 -9.22 -9.54
C TRP A 604 15.03 -8.74 -8.32
N THR A 605 15.23 -7.48 -7.95
CA THR A 605 14.45 -6.80 -6.91
C THR A 605 13.86 -5.53 -7.50
N GLU A 606 12.88 -4.94 -6.82
CA GLU A 606 12.27 -3.66 -7.23
C GLU A 606 13.27 -2.50 -7.30
N VAL A 607 14.38 -2.59 -6.55
CA VAL A 607 15.46 -1.59 -6.54
C VAL A 607 16.56 -1.90 -7.57
N GLY A 608 16.40 -2.96 -8.36
CA GLY A 608 17.30 -3.40 -9.43
C GLY A 608 17.83 -4.82 -9.21
N GLY A 609 18.81 -5.22 -10.03
CA GLY A 609 19.45 -6.52 -9.88
C GLY A 609 20.45 -6.58 -8.73
N GLU A 610 20.60 -7.77 -8.17
CA GLU A 610 21.46 -8.07 -7.03
C GLU A 610 22.17 -9.42 -7.20
N LEU A 611 23.39 -9.52 -6.65
CA LEU A 611 24.07 -10.81 -6.48
C LEU A 611 23.55 -11.47 -5.21
N LEU A 612 23.17 -12.73 -5.32
CA LEU A 612 22.80 -13.56 -4.18
C LEU A 612 23.83 -14.66 -4.00
N THR A 613 24.23 -14.90 -2.76
CA THR A 613 24.95 -16.12 -2.42
C THR A 613 23.94 -17.19 -2.02
N ILE A 614 24.07 -18.38 -2.61
CA ILE A 614 23.27 -19.57 -2.29
C ILE A 614 24.21 -20.54 -1.61
N GLU A 615 23.89 -20.91 -0.38
CA GLU A 615 24.69 -21.82 0.44
C GLU A 615 23.91 -23.12 0.67
N ALA A 616 24.59 -24.25 0.51
CA ALA A 616 24.07 -25.57 0.76
C ALA A 616 25.06 -26.36 1.62
N VAL A 617 24.56 -26.96 2.70
CA VAL A 617 25.33 -27.83 3.59
C VAL A 617 24.65 -29.18 3.69
N VAL A 618 25.46 -30.25 3.65
CA VAL A 618 25.01 -31.63 3.84
C VAL A 618 25.37 -32.06 5.26
N LEU A 619 24.37 -32.51 6.02
CA LEU A 619 24.50 -32.95 7.40
C LEU A 619 24.03 -34.40 7.52
N PRO A 620 24.62 -35.24 8.39
CA PRO A 620 24.03 -36.55 8.71
C PRO A 620 22.63 -36.38 9.31
N GLY A 621 21.64 -37.12 8.81
CA GLY A 621 20.23 -36.88 9.13
C GLY A 621 19.27 -37.97 8.65
N LYS A 622 18.00 -37.57 8.42
CA LYS A 622 16.91 -38.47 8.01
C LYS A 622 16.32 -38.12 6.64
N GLY A 623 17.00 -37.31 5.84
CA GLY A 623 16.52 -36.92 4.51
C GLY A 623 15.72 -35.62 4.48
N LYS A 624 15.79 -34.78 5.52
CA LYS A 624 15.03 -33.52 5.58
C LYS A 624 15.72 -32.44 4.74
N THR A 625 14.91 -31.66 4.02
CA THR A 625 15.37 -30.43 3.36
C THR A 625 14.98 -29.24 4.22
N ILE A 626 15.97 -28.50 4.71
CA ILE A 626 15.79 -27.33 5.56
C ILE A 626 16.09 -26.09 4.72
N THR A 627 15.18 -25.13 4.72
CA THR A 627 15.28 -23.91 3.93
C THR A 627 15.26 -22.68 4.84
N THR A 628 16.21 -21.78 4.71
CA THR A 628 16.33 -20.56 5.53
C THR A 628 16.69 -19.34 4.68
N GLY A 629 16.36 -18.14 5.18
CA GLY A 629 16.58 -16.88 4.43
C GLY A 629 15.31 -16.19 3.92
N LYS A 630 14.14 -16.46 4.53
CA LYS A 630 12.82 -15.95 4.10
C LYS A 630 12.50 -16.23 2.62
N LEU A 631 12.55 -17.52 2.27
CA LEU A 631 12.17 -18.01 0.95
C LEU A 631 10.66 -18.12 0.85
N GLY A 632 10.09 -17.55 -0.22
CA GLY A 632 8.66 -17.70 -0.53
C GLY A 632 8.32 -19.10 -1.06
N GLU A 633 7.04 -19.33 -1.35
CA GLU A 633 6.51 -20.64 -1.74
C GLU A 633 7.11 -21.13 -3.07
N VAL A 634 7.24 -20.24 -4.07
CA VAL A 634 7.78 -20.58 -5.39
C VAL A 634 9.26 -20.97 -5.33
N MET A 635 10.02 -20.31 -4.45
CA MET A 635 11.41 -20.70 -4.19
C MET A 635 11.52 -22.06 -3.48
N GLN A 636 10.60 -22.39 -2.57
CA GLN A 636 10.58 -23.71 -1.93
C GLN A 636 10.27 -24.82 -2.95
N GLU A 637 9.36 -24.59 -3.89
CA GLU A 637 9.13 -25.50 -5.01
C GLU A 637 10.37 -25.68 -5.88
N SER A 638 11.10 -24.60 -6.15
CA SER A 638 12.36 -24.65 -6.91
C SER A 638 13.43 -25.48 -6.20
N VAL A 639 13.50 -25.43 -4.87
CA VAL A 639 14.37 -26.30 -4.06
C VAL A 639 13.99 -27.78 -4.23
N GLN A 640 12.70 -28.10 -4.19
CA GLN A 640 12.22 -29.48 -4.39
C GLN A 640 12.51 -30.00 -5.81
N ALA A 641 12.34 -29.15 -6.82
CA ALA A 641 12.68 -29.47 -8.20
C ALA A 641 14.19 -29.74 -8.36
N ALA A 642 15.04 -28.87 -7.80
CA ALA A 642 16.49 -29.05 -7.80
C ALA A 642 16.93 -30.34 -7.08
N LEU A 643 16.31 -30.68 -5.94
CA LEU A 643 16.55 -31.94 -5.23
C LEU A 643 16.18 -33.15 -6.09
N SER A 644 15.04 -33.09 -6.79
CA SER A 644 14.58 -34.15 -7.68
C SER A 644 15.53 -34.35 -8.86
N VAL A 645 16.04 -33.26 -9.44
CA VAL A 645 17.05 -33.29 -10.51
C VAL A 645 18.35 -33.93 -10.00
N ALA A 646 18.87 -33.50 -8.84
CA ALA A 646 20.08 -34.08 -8.26
C ALA A 646 19.90 -35.58 -7.95
N ARG A 647 18.74 -35.98 -7.43
CA ARG A 647 18.41 -37.38 -7.13
C ARG A 647 18.29 -38.25 -8.38
N SER A 648 17.60 -37.77 -9.42
CA SER A 648 17.45 -38.53 -10.67
C SER A 648 18.78 -38.77 -11.40
N ARG A 649 19.79 -37.93 -11.13
CA ARG A 649 21.12 -38.00 -11.73
C ARG A 649 22.22 -38.46 -10.76
N SER A 650 21.86 -39.00 -9.59
CA SER A 650 22.81 -39.35 -8.52
C SER A 650 24.02 -40.13 -9.03
N ARG A 651 23.78 -41.23 -9.75
CA ARG A 651 24.84 -42.10 -10.30
C ARG A 651 25.76 -41.40 -11.28
N THR A 652 25.20 -40.63 -12.21
CA THR A 652 25.97 -39.89 -13.21
C THR A 652 26.84 -38.81 -12.56
N LEU A 653 26.38 -38.26 -11.44
CA LEU A 653 27.06 -37.20 -10.69
C LEU A 653 28.01 -37.73 -9.60
N GLY A 654 28.15 -39.04 -9.42
CA GLY A 654 29.02 -39.58 -8.36
C GLY A 654 28.44 -39.51 -6.95
N ILE A 655 27.12 -39.30 -6.82
CA ILE A 655 26.41 -39.13 -5.55
C ILE A 655 25.80 -40.47 -5.14
N ALA A 656 25.95 -40.85 -3.86
CA ALA A 656 25.38 -42.09 -3.32
C ALA A 656 23.85 -42.13 -3.48
N ASP A 657 23.29 -43.25 -3.95
CA ASP A 657 21.85 -43.38 -4.25
C ASP A 657 20.95 -43.16 -3.00
N ASP A 658 21.46 -43.37 -1.79
CA ASP A 658 20.73 -43.29 -0.52
C ASP A 658 20.91 -41.95 0.23
N PHE A 659 21.57 -40.96 -0.38
CA PHE A 659 21.84 -39.67 0.27
C PHE A 659 20.57 -38.99 0.81
N TYR A 660 19.47 -39.11 0.07
CA TYR A 660 18.18 -38.49 0.41
C TYR A 660 17.48 -39.14 1.62
N GLN A 661 18.00 -40.25 2.16
CA GLN A 661 17.49 -40.90 3.37
C GLN A 661 18.41 -40.70 4.57
N LYS A 662 19.72 -40.59 4.33
CA LYS A 662 20.75 -40.55 5.37
C LYS A 662 21.28 -39.16 5.67
N ASN A 663 21.06 -38.19 4.79
CA ASN A 663 21.58 -36.84 4.93
C ASN A 663 20.44 -35.82 4.92
N ASP A 664 20.49 -34.86 5.83
CA ASP A 664 19.69 -33.64 5.78
C ASP A 664 20.45 -32.60 4.95
N ILE A 665 19.73 -31.84 4.12
CA ILE A 665 20.30 -30.77 3.29
C ILE A 665 19.73 -29.45 3.76
N HIS A 666 20.61 -28.54 4.15
CA HIS A 666 20.24 -27.19 4.57
C HIS A 666 20.66 -26.19 3.52
N ILE A 667 19.67 -25.50 2.94
CA ILE A 667 19.84 -24.43 1.97
C ILE A 667 19.60 -23.09 2.67
N HIS A 668 20.59 -22.20 2.56
CA HIS A 668 20.55 -20.87 3.13
C HIS A 668 20.79 -19.83 2.04
N LEU A 669 19.90 -18.84 1.98
CA LEU A 669 20.13 -17.61 1.21
C LEU A 669 20.30 -16.47 2.22
N PRO A 670 21.52 -15.94 2.43
CA PRO A 670 21.81 -14.85 3.36
C PRO A 670 20.98 -13.57 3.08
N GLU A 671 20.98 -12.59 3.99
CA GLU A 671 20.15 -11.37 3.91
C GLU A 671 18.64 -11.61 4.16
N GLY A 672 18.29 -12.29 5.25
CA GLY A 672 16.91 -12.66 5.62
C GLY A 672 15.94 -11.52 5.98
N ALA A 673 16.22 -10.27 5.63
CA ALA A 673 15.30 -9.14 5.83
C ALA A 673 14.34 -8.96 4.65
N THR A 674 14.80 -9.22 3.42
CA THR A 674 14.03 -9.10 2.18
C THR A 674 13.49 -10.47 1.75
N PRO A 675 12.16 -10.62 1.56
CA PRO A 675 11.60 -11.87 1.05
C PRO A 675 12.12 -12.13 -0.38
N LYS A 676 12.54 -13.38 -0.62
CA LYS A 676 13.07 -13.82 -1.92
C LYS A 676 12.11 -14.85 -2.49
N ASP A 677 11.38 -14.46 -3.51
CA ASP A 677 10.38 -15.31 -4.14
C ASP A 677 10.48 -15.18 -5.66
N GLY A 678 10.54 -16.31 -6.36
CA GLY A 678 10.71 -16.38 -7.80
C GLY A 678 11.61 -17.53 -8.27
N PRO A 679 11.27 -18.27 -9.33
CA PRO A 679 11.90 -19.54 -9.67
C PRO A 679 13.30 -19.41 -10.29
N SER A 680 13.75 -18.18 -10.57
CA SER A 680 14.95 -17.89 -11.37
C SER A 680 16.31 -18.24 -10.72
N ALA A 681 16.29 -18.77 -9.49
CA ALA A 681 17.47 -19.29 -8.79
C ALA A 681 17.59 -20.83 -8.85
N GLY A 682 16.68 -21.52 -9.54
CA GLY A 682 16.60 -22.98 -9.58
C GLY A 682 17.90 -23.67 -9.99
N ILE A 683 18.57 -23.17 -11.04
CA ILE A 683 19.87 -23.73 -11.45
C ILE A 683 20.96 -23.50 -10.39
N GLY A 684 20.99 -22.33 -9.75
CA GLY A 684 21.99 -22.02 -8.71
C GLY A 684 21.82 -22.88 -7.46
N ILE A 685 20.57 -23.13 -7.06
CA ILE A 685 20.24 -24.06 -5.97
C ILE A 685 20.72 -25.48 -6.32
N CYS A 686 20.45 -25.95 -7.54
CA CYS A 686 20.88 -27.28 -7.98
C CYS A 686 22.41 -27.42 -7.94
N ILE A 687 23.16 -26.43 -8.44
CA ILE A 687 24.63 -26.45 -8.38
C ILE A 687 25.14 -26.42 -6.95
N ALA A 688 24.55 -25.62 -6.06
CA ALA A 688 24.97 -25.57 -4.65
C ALA A 688 24.78 -26.93 -3.98
N MET A 689 23.64 -27.59 -4.20
CA MET A 689 23.36 -28.93 -3.68
C MET A 689 24.33 -29.98 -4.24
N VAL A 690 24.55 -29.99 -5.55
CA VAL A 690 25.48 -30.96 -6.18
C VAL A 690 26.91 -30.72 -5.72
N SER A 691 27.35 -29.46 -5.61
CA SER A 691 28.66 -29.09 -5.07
C SER A 691 28.83 -29.64 -3.64
N ALA A 692 27.85 -29.44 -2.76
CA ALA A 692 27.89 -29.93 -1.39
C ALA A 692 27.87 -31.46 -1.29
N LEU A 693 27.14 -32.15 -2.18
CA LEU A 693 27.05 -33.62 -2.21
C LEU A 693 28.29 -34.30 -2.80
N THR A 694 28.94 -33.67 -3.79
CA THR A 694 30.13 -34.21 -4.48
C THR A 694 31.45 -33.75 -3.87
N GLY A 695 31.41 -32.71 -3.03
CA GLY A 695 32.62 -32.07 -2.49
C GLY A 695 33.41 -31.29 -3.54
N ILE A 696 32.82 -30.98 -4.70
CA ILE A 696 33.49 -30.23 -5.77
C ILE A 696 33.21 -28.74 -5.58
N PRO A 697 34.24 -27.88 -5.46
CA PRO A 697 34.03 -26.44 -5.34
C PRO A 697 33.32 -25.83 -6.56
N ALA A 698 32.37 -24.94 -6.31
CA ALA A 698 31.77 -24.11 -7.34
C ALA A 698 32.63 -22.85 -7.59
N ARG A 699 32.70 -22.42 -8.85
CA ARG A 699 33.51 -21.28 -9.29
C ARG A 699 32.89 -19.97 -8.82
N ALA A 700 33.60 -19.23 -7.99
CA ALA A 700 33.07 -17.98 -7.42
C ALA A 700 32.91 -16.85 -8.46
N ALA A 701 33.71 -16.88 -9.53
CA ALA A 701 33.67 -15.92 -10.63
C ALA A 701 32.53 -16.14 -11.65
N VAL A 702 31.67 -17.14 -11.43
CA VAL A 702 30.53 -17.48 -12.29
C VAL A 702 29.23 -17.11 -11.58
N ALA A 703 28.42 -16.24 -12.19
CA ALA A 703 27.06 -16.01 -11.75
C ALA A 703 26.05 -16.71 -12.66
N MET A 704 24.91 -17.11 -12.13
CA MET A 704 23.91 -17.85 -12.91
C MET A 704 22.48 -17.47 -12.54
N THR A 705 21.58 -17.59 -13.51
CA THR A 705 20.13 -17.44 -13.32
C THR A 705 19.38 -18.31 -14.31
N GLY A 706 18.29 -18.91 -13.87
CA GLY A 706 17.50 -19.83 -14.67
C GLY A 706 16.54 -20.60 -13.78
N GLU A 707 15.32 -20.76 -14.25
CA GLU A 707 14.37 -21.71 -13.67
C GLU A 707 14.73 -23.12 -14.12
N ILE A 708 14.49 -24.12 -13.28
CA ILE A 708 14.83 -25.52 -13.56
C ILE A 708 13.58 -26.40 -13.51
N THR A 709 13.41 -27.25 -14.51
CA THR A 709 12.34 -28.26 -14.51
C THR A 709 12.80 -29.56 -13.86
N LEU A 710 11.86 -30.46 -13.53
CA LEU A 710 12.17 -31.81 -13.04
C LEU A 710 13.05 -32.63 -14.00
N ARG A 711 13.04 -32.30 -15.29
CA ARG A 711 13.89 -32.95 -16.31
C ARG A 711 15.29 -32.36 -16.37
N GLY A 712 15.55 -31.23 -15.72
CA GLY A 712 16.81 -30.50 -15.79
C GLY A 712 16.92 -29.58 -17.00
N GLU A 713 15.81 -29.20 -17.62
CA GLU A 713 15.75 -28.14 -18.63
C GLU A 713 15.74 -26.76 -17.95
N VAL A 714 16.46 -25.81 -18.53
CA VAL A 714 16.59 -24.43 -18.03
C VAL A 714 15.60 -23.53 -18.76
N LEU A 715 14.65 -22.97 -18.02
CA LEU A 715 13.58 -22.13 -18.56
C LEU A 715 13.94 -20.64 -18.52
N PRO A 716 13.34 -19.82 -19.44
CA PRO A 716 13.60 -18.40 -19.50
C PRO A 716 13.17 -17.65 -18.25
N ILE A 717 13.85 -16.53 -18.00
CA ILE A 717 13.66 -15.68 -16.83
C ILE A 717 13.38 -14.24 -17.22
N GLY A 718 12.72 -13.49 -16.34
CA GLY A 718 12.56 -12.04 -16.46
C GLY A 718 13.74 -11.23 -15.89
N GLY A 719 13.85 -9.97 -16.31
CA GLY A 719 14.77 -8.99 -15.73
C GLY A 719 16.25 -9.24 -16.03
N LEU A 720 16.55 -9.80 -17.21
CA LEU A 720 17.93 -10.15 -17.60
C LEU A 720 18.87 -8.94 -17.58
N LYS A 721 18.41 -7.78 -18.06
CA LYS A 721 19.18 -6.53 -18.10
C LYS A 721 19.65 -6.13 -16.70
N GLU A 722 18.74 -6.08 -15.73
CA GLU A 722 19.05 -5.71 -14.35
C GLU A 722 20.00 -6.73 -13.69
N LYS A 723 19.80 -8.03 -13.95
CA LYS A 723 20.65 -9.11 -13.44
C LYS A 723 22.08 -9.00 -13.99
N LEU A 724 22.25 -8.77 -15.29
CA LEU A 724 23.58 -8.61 -15.89
C LEU A 724 24.28 -7.32 -15.44
N LEU A 725 23.52 -6.24 -15.22
CA LEU A 725 24.05 -5.04 -14.57
C LEU A 725 24.57 -5.33 -13.17
N ALA A 726 23.86 -6.16 -12.40
CA ALA A 726 24.29 -6.57 -11.06
C ALA A 726 25.56 -7.42 -11.10
N ALA A 727 25.65 -8.37 -12.03
CA ALA A 727 26.85 -9.17 -12.26
C ALA A 727 28.06 -8.29 -12.58
N HIS A 728 27.90 -7.33 -13.49
CA HIS A 728 28.96 -6.40 -13.85
C HIS A 728 29.42 -5.55 -12.66
N ARG A 729 28.48 -4.97 -11.90
CA ARG A 729 28.80 -4.19 -10.68
C ARG A 729 29.48 -5.04 -9.61
N GLY A 730 29.12 -6.32 -9.53
CA GLY A 730 29.71 -7.28 -8.62
C GLY A 730 31.09 -7.77 -9.01
N GLY A 731 31.60 -7.38 -10.19
CA GLY A 731 32.90 -7.81 -10.70
C GLY A 731 32.90 -9.25 -11.24
N ILE A 732 31.74 -9.84 -11.46
CA ILE A 732 31.61 -11.17 -12.07
C ILE A 732 31.98 -11.08 -13.55
N LYS A 733 32.77 -12.04 -14.02
CA LYS A 733 33.22 -12.11 -15.43
C LYS A 733 32.34 -13.01 -16.27
N THR A 734 31.94 -14.16 -15.73
CA THR A 734 31.21 -15.19 -16.48
C THR A 734 29.76 -15.26 -15.98
N VAL A 735 28.80 -15.22 -16.90
CA VAL A 735 27.36 -15.32 -16.54
C VAL A 735 26.66 -16.40 -17.36
N LEU A 736 25.97 -17.31 -16.68
CA LEU A 736 25.15 -18.35 -17.29
C LEU A 736 23.69 -17.88 -17.35
N ILE A 737 23.10 -17.93 -18.55
CA ILE A 737 21.73 -17.49 -18.82
C ILE A 737 20.95 -18.55 -19.60
N PRO A 738 19.61 -18.60 -19.51
CA PRO A 738 18.83 -19.52 -20.33
C PRO A 738 18.98 -19.22 -21.84
N GLU A 739 18.99 -20.25 -22.68
CA GLU A 739 19.12 -20.11 -24.14
C GLU A 739 18.00 -19.24 -24.74
N ASP A 740 16.77 -19.38 -24.25
CA ASP A 740 15.60 -18.63 -24.72
C ASP A 740 15.69 -17.11 -24.42
N ASN A 741 16.57 -16.69 -23.51
CA ASN A 741 16.81 -15.29 -23.17
C ASN A 741 17.85 -14.60 -24.06
N VAL A 742 18.46 -15.30 -25.03
CA VAL A 742 19.43 -14.70 -25.96
C VAL A 742 18.83 -13.52 -26.73
N LYS A 743 17.53 -13.56 -27.04
CA LYS A 743 16.79 -12.47 -27.68
C LYS A 743 16.80 -11.15 -26.87
N ASP A 744 16.85 -11.26 -25.53
CA ASP A 744 16.80 -10.11 -24.62
C ASP A 744 18.17 -9.42 -24.51
N LEU A 745 19.26 -10.05 -25.00
CA LEU A 745 20.60 -9.45 -25.03
C LEU A 745 20.67 -8.20 -25.92
N THR A 746 19.71 -8.01 -26.82
CA THR A 746 19.59 -6.80 -27.66
C THR A 746 19.23 -5.55 -26.85
N GLU A 747 18.67 -5.71 -25.65
CA GLU A 747 18.32 -4.60 -24.77
C GLU A 747 19.50 -4.11 -23.91
N ILE A 748 20.63 -4.81 -23.99
CA ILE A 748 21.79 -4.59 -23.14
C ILE A 748 22.81 -3.73 -23.89
N PRO A 749 23.26 -2.61 -23.30
CA PRO A 749 24.31 -1.78 -23.87
C PRO A 749 25.62 -2.55 -24.17
N GLU A 750 26.25 -2.26 -25.31
CA GLU A 750 27.47 -2.94 -25.77
C GLU A 750 28.64 -2.84 -24.78
N ASN A 751 28.76 -1.72 -24.06
CA ASN A 751 29.80 -1.51 -23.05
C ASN A 751 29.74 -2.54 -21.91
N ILE A 752 28.57 -3.10 -21.61
CA ILE A 752 28.39 -4.16 -20.60
C ILE A 752 28.58 -5.53 -21.25
N LYS A 753 27.97 -5.74 -22.42
CA LYS A 753 28.06 -7.01 -23.15
C LYS A 753 29.50 -7.39 -23.46
N ASN A 754 30.36 -6.41 -23.80
CA ASN A 754 31.77 -6.64 -24.10
C ASN A 754 32.64 -6.93 -22.85
N ARG A 755 32.10 -6.72 -21.64
CA ARG A 755 32.82 -6.94 -20.37
C ARG A 755 32.40 -8.21 -19.64
N LEU A 756 31.34 -8.87 -20.11
CA LEU A 756 30.80 -10.11 -19.54
C LEU A 756 30.93 -11.23 -20.56
N ASP A 757 31.40 -12.39 -20.11
CA ASP A 757 31.39 -13.62 -20.88
C ASP A 757 30.07 -14.37 -20.62
N ILE A 758 29.12 -14.25 -21.55
CA ILE A 758 27.75 -14.73 -21.40
C ILE A 758 27.59 -16.07 -22.11
N HIS A 759 27.25 -17.12 -21.35
CA HIS A 759 27.02 -18.47 -21.87
C HIS A 759 25.54 -18.84 -21.82
N PRO A 760 24.86 -18.97 -22.96
CA PRO A 760 23.50 -19.49 -23.03
C PRO A 760 23.48 -20.99 -22.74
N VAL A 761 22.59 -21.43 -21.85
CA VAL A 761 22.44 -22.82 -21.43
C VAL A 761 20.98 -23.28 -21.56
N LYS A 762 20.79 -24.54 -21.97
CA LYS A 762 19.48 -25.20 -22.07
C LYS A 762 19.31 -26.33 -21.06
N TRP A 763 20.40 -27.01 -20.73
CA TRP A 763 20.38 -28.18 -19.85
C TRP A 763 21.26 -27.95 -18.63
N ILE A 764 20.83 -28.48 -17.49
CA ILE A 764 21.58 -28.39 -16.22
C ILE A 764 22.98 -28.99 -16.31
N ASP A 765 23.18 -29.97 -17.20
CA ASP A 765 24.47 -30.61 -17.45
C ASP A 765 25.52 -29.61 -17.98
N GLN A 766 25.10 -28.64 -18.81
CA GLN A 766 25.97 -27.54 -19.28
C GLN A 766 26.34 -26.60 -18.14
N VAL A 767 25.39 -26.34 -17.24
CA VAL A 767 25.61 -25.49 -16.05
C VAL A 767 26.63 -26.16 -15.12
N LEU A 768 26.51 -27.47 -14.87
CA LEU A 768 27.44 -28.24 -14.05
C LEU A 768 28.88 -28.16 -14.58
N GLU A 769 29.06 -28.27 -15.90
CA GLU A 769 30.37 -28.19 -16.55
C GLU A 769 31.02 -26.80 -16.44
N LEU A 770 30.23 -25.74 -16.57
CA LEU A 770 30.74 -24.36 -16.54
C LEU A 770 30.90 -23.81 -15.12
N ALA A 771 30.06 -24.26 -14.18
CA ALA A 771 29.99 -23.73 -12.82
C ALA A 771 30.89 -24.46 -11.81
N LEU A 772 31.18 -25.76 -11.99
CA LEU A 772 32.04 -26.52 -11.09
C LEU A 772 33.51 -26.46 -11.52
N GLU A 773 34.43 -26.63 -10.58
CA GLU A 773 35.87 -26.62 -10.89
C GLU A 773 36.29 -27.82 -11.75
N ARG A 774 35.69 -28.99 -11.51
CA ARG A 774 35.89 -30.24 -12.25
C ARG A 774 34.56 -30.94 -12.49
N LYS A 775 34.49 -31.79 -13.53
CA LYS A 775 33.32 -32.62 -13.81
C LYS A 775 33.14 -33.68 -12.72
N PRO A 776 31.90 -33.92 -12.22
CA PRO A 776 31.63 -35.04 -11.35
C PRO A 776 31.92 -36.38 -12.03
N GLU A 777 32.51 -37.33 -11.29
CA GLU A 777 32.83 -38.67 -11.79
C GLU A 777 31.67 -39.63 -11.51
N PRO A 778 31.16 -40.38 -12.52
CA PRO A 778 30.07 -41.31 -12.30
C PRO A 778 30.44 -42.46 -11.34
N LEU A 779 29.47 -42.93 -10.57
CA LEU A 779 29.64 -44.18 -9.81
C LEU A 779 29.78 -45.37 -10.77
N PRO A 780 30.62 -46.38 -10.44
CA PRO A 780 30.80 -47.55 -11.28
C PRO A 780 29.47 -48.31 -11.48
N SER A 781 29.20 -48.74 -12.71
CA SER A 781 27.97 -49.47 -13.05
C SER A 781 27.89 -50.78 -12.28
N ALA A 782 26.83 -50.97 -11.49
CA ALA A 782 26.54 -52.26 -10.88
C ALA A 782 26.33 -53.32 -11.98
N SER A 783 27.08 -54.42 -11.93
CA SER A 783 26.87 -55.60 -12.78
C SER A 783 25.42 -56.08 -12.69
N PRO A 784 24.80 -56.56 -13.80
CA PRO A 784 23.44 -57.05 -13.75
C PRO A 784 23.39 -58.27 -12.81
N VAL A 785 22.62 -58.14 -11.73
CA VAL A 785 22.33 -59.23 -10.80
C VAL A 785 21.60 -60.31 -11.57
N SER A 786 22.22 -61.48 -11.67
CA SER A 786 21.61 -62.71 -12.20
C SER A 786 20.29 -62.97 -11.49
N GLY A 787 19.19 -63.09 -12.26
CA GLY A 787 17.86 -63.38 -11.74
C GLY A 787 17.82 -64.70 -10.96
N PRO A 788 16.83 -64.87 -10.06
CA PRO A 788 16.72 -66.06 -9.22
C PRO A 788 16.46 -67.30 -10.08
N GLY A 789 17.20 -68.37 -9.81
CA GLY A 789 17.06 -69.67 -10.47
C GLY A 789 15.69 -70.31 -10.22
N PRO A 790 15.29 -71.29 -11.07
CA PRO A 790 13.95 -71.85 -11.04
C PRO A 790 13.73 -72.68 -9.76
N VAL A 791 12.59 -72.45 -9.13
CA VAL A 791 12.12 -73.17 -7.94
C VAL A 791 11.75 -74.60 -8.33
N ALA A 792 12.31 -75.59 -7.62
CA ALA A 792 11.96 -77.00 -7.77
C ALA A 792 10.51 -77.25 -7.31
N ALA A 793 9.74 -77.93 -8.16
CA ALA A 793 8.37 -78.36 -7.87
C ALA A 793 8.37 -79.80 -7.32
N GLU A 794 7.81 -80.02 -6.14
CA GLU A 794 7.43 -81.36 -5.65
C GLU A 794 5.90 -81.49 -5.60
N GLY A 795 5.40 -82.50 -6.35
CA GLY A 795 4.19 -83.34 -6.22
C GLY A 795 2.87 -82.74 -5.70
N GLY A 796 1.69 -83.04 -6.24
CA GLY A 796 1.25 -84.02 -7.22
C GLY A 796 -0.12 -84.56 -6.75
N VAL A 797 -1.20 -84.34 -7.51
CA VAL A 797 -2.48 -85.08 -7.39
C VAL A 797 -3.10 -85.19 -8.78
N PRO A 798 -3.58 -86.36 -9.22
CA PRO A 798 -3.94 -86.60 -10.61
C PRO A 798 -5.35 -86.11 -10.97
N SER A 799 -5.48 -85.76 -12.24
CA SER A 799 -6.67 -85.31 -12.96
C SER A 799 -7.83 -86.28 -12.96
N VAL A 800 -9.05 -85.77 -12.79
CA VAL A 800 -10.26 -86.36 -13.38
C VAL A 800 -11.07 -85.26 -14.08
N VAL A 801 -11.23 -85.47 -15.38
CA VAL A 801 -12.12 -84.79 -16.32
C VAL A 801 -13.57 -85.06 -15.95
N ILE A 802 -14.48 -84.08 -16.05
CA ILE A 802 -15.85 -84.26 -16.57
C ILE A 802 -16.41 -82.90 -17.03
N LYS A 803 -17.05 -82.94 -18.20
CA LYS A 803 -17.80 -81.90 -18.90
C LYS A 803 -19.00 -81.39 -18.08
N HIS A 804 -19.18 -80.07 -18.00
CA HIS A 804 -20.18 -79.31 -18.76
C HIS A 804 -20.00 -77.81 -18.56
#